data_AF-A0A1Y6LJF0-F1
#
_entry.id   AF-A0A1Y6LJF0-F1
#
_cell.length_a   1.000
_cell.length_b   1.000
_cell.length_c   1.000
_cell.angle_alpha   90.00
_cell.angle_beta   90.00
_cell.angle_gamma   90.00
#
_symmetry.space_group_name_H-M   'P 1'
#
loop_
_entity.id
_entity.type
_entity.pdbx_description
1 polymer ?
#
loop_
_entity_poly.entity_id
_entity_poly.type
_entity_poly.pdbx_seq_one_letter_code
_entity_poly.pdbx_strand_id
1 'polypeptide(L)'
;MAESDSSGLTAEQSDALLDVLTHHETYQEIEDFKTPGAIFNYGPPFQDDLNSSQAPILQALLSKFVLKLPGLRDVPAEFWKGRIEKLIQELAEAELSESYDKGVLGIRKTLATAISALIEYPARGILSFPKQPIDRSRKYDVANADDVLQAWKDCVQDLVYGDLIDRLVQRVAETDDLTKHETLVQAFHEFILVNLASIMHYTLVLSPEGASIVRMIENVHNLLPYTIMRQTLKIGNVATMLSGLVRVVLAKASMASVTNWMGLSSGADEGMNLLQQIISQVLGWDKRELKKRADKLEKDKDGPPKEVQDELKDWIKRSRAEHEECRTRSRESNMSIVAVILSLSSVSADLSPLQHDKAHEYLSVILAIRDRQEIVRVMCKRNPDILTAAIREAVDAYTPMIRHVHQAVNLSDTLWDFERFLTDMLSVAKPKGSKGQEKAPSVEDFVDLLHRHQSSVHKFLHQAAKNGKEMVSWWQDYAHKAVAQFRCDETPPSSASVVSDKMTMGGAKTAMHEEFAKLSQDDQKVVKQELEAHRKYVDDIHTASATRIKAVIERTRSSPFGPGAFLARWQQLLDNTVVTPATFQGPVRYGSTQSVKAENRKDVDGIEHGGNAVNDKPIAAPKVDNTLRLLAAQFRTALVQG
;
A
#
# COMPACT_ATOMS: atom_id res chain seq x y z
N MET A 1 -29.66 -29.15 32.39
CA MET A 1 -29.33 -27.76 32.77
C MET A 1 -28.94 -27.06 31.49
N ALA A 2 -29.83 -26.22 30.97
CA ALA A 2 -29.52 -25.38 29.83
C ALA A 2 -28.58 -24.26 30.32
N GLU A 3 -27.39 -24.16 29.74
CA GLU A 3 -26.57 -22.97 29.87
C GLU A 3 -27.40 -21.78 29.40
N SER A 4 -27.58 -20.79 30.28
CA SER A 4 -28.17 -19.52 29.92
C SER A 4 -27.27 -18.89 28.86
N ASP A 5 -27.69 -18.91 27.60
CA ASP A 5 -27.06 -18.16 26.51
C ASP A 5 -26.98 -16.69 26.96
N SER A 6 -25.78 -16.24 27.33
CA SER A 6 -25.59 -14.85 27.72
C SER A 6 -25.93 -13.96 26.52
N SER A 7 -26.79 -12.97 26.72
CA SER A 7 -27.24 -12.05 25.66
C SER A 7 -26.13 -11.14 25.13
N GLY A 8 -24.98 -11.06 25.81
CA GLY A 8 -23.82 -10.26 25.42
C GLY A 8 -22.80 -11.03 24.55
N LEU A 9 -21.81 -10.29 24.04
CA LEU A 9 -20.62 -10.86 23.39
C LEU A 9 -19.58 -11.22 24.46
N THR A 10 -18.83 -12.30 24.26
CA THR A 10 -17.61 -12.57 25.07
C THR A 10 -16.49 -11.59 24.71
N ALA A 11 -15.39 -11.59 25.48
CA ALA A 11 -14.22 -10.77 25.17
C ALA A 11 -13.63 -11.13 23.79
N GLU A 12 -13.52 -12.42 23.49
CA GLU A 12 -12.99 -12.92 22.22
C GLU A 12 -13.93 -12.60 21.05
N GLN A 13 -15.24 -12.70 21.26
CA GLN A 13 -16.22 -12.29 20.26
C GLN A 13 -16.18 -10.77 20.01
N SER A 14 -15.96 -9.97 21.07
CA SER A 14 -15.78 -8.53 20.95
C SER A 14 -14.52 -8.16 20.17
N ASP A 15 -13.42 -8.89 20.38
CA ASP A 15 -12.17 -8.72 19.64
C ASP A 15 -12.35 -9.11 18.17
N ALA A 16 -12.99 -10.25 17.90
CA ALA A 16 -13.30 -10.68 16.55
C ALA A 16 -14.21 -9.68 15.82
N LEU A 17 -15.21 -9.11 16.52
CA LEU A 17 -16.10 -8.10 15.93
C LEU A 17 -15.33 -6.83 15.56
N LEU A 18 -14.50 -6.31 16.47
CA LEU A 18 -13.67 -5.15 16.20
C LEU A 18 -12.70 -5.43 15.03
N ASP A 19 -12.14 -6.64 14.97
CA ASP A 19 -11.25 -7.05 13.89
C ASP A 19 -11.92 -7.08 12.51
N VAL A 20 -13.13 -7.67 12.41
CA VAL A 20 -13.96 -7.66 11.20
C VAL A 20 -14.26 -6.22 10.78
N LEU A 21 -14.84 -5.44 11.68
CA LEU A 21 -15.32 -4.09 11.37
C LEU A 21 -14.18 -3.16 10.97
N THR A 22 -13.05 -3.20 11.67
CA THR A 22 -11.89 -2.35 11.35
C THR A 22 -11.24 -2.78 10.03
N HIS A 23 -11.14 -4.08 9.73
CA HIS A 23 -10.60 -4.58 8.46
C HIS A 23 -11.41 -4.06 7.26
N HIS A 24 -12.74 -4.23 7.33
CA HIS A 24 -13.63 -3.84 6.25
C HIS A 24 -13.76 -2.32 6.10
N GLU A 25 -13.88 -1.59 7.22
CA GLU A 25 -13.98 -0.14 7.18
C GLU A 25 -12.68 0.50 6.67
N THR A 26 -11.51 0.03 7.12
CA THR A 26 -10.21 0.52 6.62
C THR A 26 -10.09 0.37 5.11
N TYR A 27 -10.49 -0.79 4.56
CA TYR A 27 -10.45 -1.01 3.12
C TYR A 27 -11.45 -0.13 2.37
N GLN A 28 -12.68 -0.02 2.89
CA GLN A 28 -13.72 0.81 2.30
C GLN A 28 -13.29 2.28 2.24
N GLU A 29 -12.74 2.83 3.32
CA GLU A 29 -12.25 4.21 3.36
C GLU A 29 -11.15 4.46 2.31
N ILE A 30 -10.25 3.49 2.07
CA ILE A 30 -9.24 3.58 1.00
C ILE A 30 -9.91 3.58 -0.38
N GLU A 31 -10.91 2.72 -0.60
CA GLU A 31 -11.60 2.62 -1.89
C GLU A 31 -12.41 3.88 -2.20
N ASP A 32 -12.99 4.54 -1.20
CA ASP A 32 -13.82 5.74 -1.37
C ASP A 32 -13.06 6.90 -2.03
N PHE A 33 -11.73 6.96 -1.91
CA PHE A 33 -10.88 7.94 -2.60
C PHE A 33 -10.84 7.80 -4.13
N LYS A 34 -11.43 6.75 -4.71
CA LYS A 34 -11.65 6.67 -6.16
C LYS A 34 -12.80 7.57 -6.64
N THR A 35 -13.60 8.08 -5.70
CA THR A 35 -14.78 8.92 -5.96
C THR A 35 -14.43 10.40 -5.80
N PRO A 36 -14.70 11.25 -6.82
CA PRO A 36 -14.51 12.69 -6.72
C PRO A 36 -15.27 13.25 -5.52
N GLY A 37 -14.62 14.14 -4.78
CA GLY A 37 -15.17 14.77 -3.58
C GLY A 37 -14.97 14.01 -2.27
N ALA A 38 -14.40 12.80 -2.29
CA ALA A 38 -14.07 12.06 -1.07
C ALA A 38 -13.16 12.88 -0.14
N ILE A 39 -12.15 13.56 -0.69
CA ILE A 39 -11.21 14.39 0.08
C ILE A 39 -11.88 15.58 0.78
N PHE A 40 -13.01 16.08 0.27
CA PHE A 40 -13.75 17.20 0.89
C PHE A 40 -14.57 16.76 2.11
N ASN A 41 -14.69 15.45 2.34
CA ASN A 41 -15.40 14.86 3.47
C ASN A 41 -14.44 14.10 4.40
N TYR A 42 -13.15 14.45 4.37
CA TYR A 42 -12.12 13.76 5.15
C TYR A 42 -11.96 14.34 6.55
N GLY A 43 -11.87 15.67 6.68
CA GLY A 43 -11.59 16.38 7.93
C GLY A 43 -10.19 17.01 7.96
N PRO A 44 -9.68 17.43 9.13
CA PRO A 44 -8.37 18.05 9.25
C PRO A 44 -7.25 17.14 8.73
N PRO A 45 -6.24 17.68 8.02
CA PRO A 45 -5.92 19.10 7.83
C PRO A 45 -6.59 19.74 6.59
N PHE A 46 -7.45 19.02 5.87
CA PHE A 46 -8.07 19.49 4.63
C PHE A 46 -9.31 20.36 4.90
N GLN A 47 -10.16 19.95 5.84
CA GLN A 47 -11.31 20.72 6.28
C GLN A 47 -11.23 20.98 7.80
N ASP A 48 -11.37 22.24 8.22
CA ASP A 48 -11.28 22.61 9.64
C ASP A 48 -12.59 22.32 10.39
N ASP A 49 -13.74 22.55 9.75
CA ASP A 49 -15.07 22.54 10.39
C ASP A 49 -15.97 21.40 9.87
N LEU A 50 -15.43 20.19 9.74
CA LEU A 50 -16.21 19.04 9.29
C LEU A 50 -16.93 18.35 10.45
N ASN A 51 -18.27 18.36 10.43
CA ASN A 51 -19.10 17.75 11.48
C ASN A 51 -18.97 16.22 11.54
N SER A 52 -18.71 15.56 10.41
CA SER A 52 -18.65 14.10 10.31
C SER A 52 -17.74 13.68 9.16
N SER A 53 -16.62 13.02 9.48
CA SER A 53 -15.74 12.43 8.46
C SER A 53 -16.37 11.19 7.82
N GLN A 54 -16.13 11.00 6.52
CA GLN A 54 -16.43 9.74 5.82
C GLN A 54 -15.27 8.75 5.85
N ALA A 55 -14.12 9.15 6.41
CA ALA A 55 -12.95 8.31 6.57
C ALA A 55 -12.36 8.41 8.00
N PRO A 56 -13.14 8.09 9.05
CA PRO A 56 -12.72 8.28 10.44
C PRO A 56 -11.45 7.53 10.81
N ILE A 57 -11.23 6.30 10.32
CA ILE A 57 -10.03 5.52 10.64
C ILE A 57 -8.81 6.18 10.01
N LEU A 58 -8.84 6.44 8.70
CA LEU A 58 -7.71 7.05 8.00
C LEU A 58 -7.42 8.45 8.54
N GLN A 59 -8.45 9.24 8.87
CA GLN A 59 -8.30 10.56 9.46
C GLN A 59 -7.65 10.48 10.84
N ALA A 60 -8.09 9.54 11.69
CA ALA A 60 -7.48 9.33 13.00
C ALA A 60 -6.00 8.95 12.88
N LEU A 61 -5.66 8.04 11.95
CA LEU A 61 -4.27 7.65 11.68
C LEU A 61 -3.43 8.83 11.19
N LEU A 62 -3.95 9.64 10.25
CA LEU A 62 -3.26 10.83 9.76
C LEU A 62 -3.02 11.83 10.92
N SER A 63 -4.05 12.13 11.70
CA SER A 63 -4.01 13.13 12.77
C SER A 63 -3.15 12.74 13.96
N LYS A 64 -3.19 11.46 14.36
CA LYS A 64 -2.44 10.96 15.53
C LYS A 64 -0.97 10.72 15.20
N PHE A 65 -0.64 10.31 13.97
CA PHE A 65 0.72 9.93 13.60
C PHE A 65 1.34 10.89 12.57
N VAL A 66 0.76 11.00 11.38
CA VAL A 66 1.40 11.66 10.24
C VAL A 66 1.56 13.17 10.47
N LEU A 67 0.50 13.87 10.91
CA LEU A 67 0.56 15.33 11.15
C LEU A 67 1.48 15.73 12.30
N LYS A 68 1.91 14.78 13.13
CA LYS A 68 2.80 15.01 14.27
C LYS A 68 4.28 14.74 13.94
N LEU A 69 4.57 14.18 12.76
CA LEU A 69 5.94 13.88 12.33
C LEU A 69 6.81 15.14 12.33
N PRO A 70 8.03 15.08 12.90
CA PRO A 70 9.01 16.16 12.79
C PRO A 70 9.26 16.56 11.32
N GLY A 71 9.15 17.85 11.00
CA GLY A 71 9.18 18.36 9.62
C GLY A 71 7.79 18.48 9.00
N LEU A 72 7.02 17.38 8.92
CA LEU A 72 5.68 17.43 8.31
C LEU A 72 4.69 18.28 9.12
N ARG A 73 4.82 18.31 10.44
CA ARG A 73 3.98 19.15 11.32
C ARG A 73 4.11 20.66 11.04
N ASP A 74 5.18 21.06 10.36
CA ASP A 74 5.55 22.46 10.11
C ASP A 74 5.20 22.90 8.67
N VAL A 75 4.58 22.03 7.86
CA VAL A 75 4.12 22.42 6.51
C VAL A 75 2.99 23.46 6.58
N PRO A 76 2.94 24.41 5.64
CA PRO A 76 1.88 25.42 5.63
C PRO A 76 0.51 24.78 5.31
N ALA A 77 -0.58 25.41 5.74
CA ALA A 77 -1.94 24.94 5.40
C ALA A 77 -2.19 24.85 3.88
N GLU A 78 -1.53 25.72 3.10
CA GLU A 78 -1.56 25.67 1.62
C GLU A 78 -1.06 24.35 1.06
N PHE A 79 -0.13 23.65 1.73
CA PHE A 79 0.33 22.33 1.32
C PHE A 79 -0.85 21.36 1.26
N TRP A 80 -1.68 21.35 2.31
CA TRP A 80 -2.85 20.46 2.40
C TRP A 80 -4.01 20.94 1.52
N LYS A 81 -4.50 22.16 1.75
CA LYS A 81 -5.73 22.71 1.12
C LYS A 81 -5.51 23.23 -0.31
N GLY A 82 -4.29 23.66 -0.61
CA GLY A 82 -3.94 24.26 -1.90
C GLY A 82 -3.20 23.31 -2.86
N ARG A 83 -2.58 22.24 -2.35
CA ARG A 83 -1.82 21.26 -3.15
C ARG A 83 -2.39 19.85 -3.06
N ILE A 84 -2.23 19.17 -1.92
CA ILE A 84 -2.55 17.74 -1.79
C ILE A 84 -4.03 17.48 -2.05
N GLU A 85 -4.93 18.32 -1.54
CA GLU A 85 -6.38 18.23 -1.80
C GLU A 85 -6.68 18.25 -3.31
N LYS A 86 -6.10 19.19 -4.05
CA LYS A 86 -6.29 19.32 -5.51
C LYS A 86 -5.70 18.16 -6.28
N LEU A 87 -4.53 17.64 -5.88
CA LEU A 87 -3.94 16.45 -6.51
C LEU A 87 -4.85 15.23 -6.33
N ILE A 88 -5.34 14.99 -5.12
CA ILE A 88 -6.24 13.86 -4.83
C ILE A 88 -7.54 14.02 -5.62
N GLN A 89 -8.14 15.22 -5.60
CA GLN A 89 -9.38 15.49 -6.33
C GLN A 89 -9.23 15.28 -7.84
N GLU A 90 -8.17 15.81 -8.47
CA GLU A 90 -7.94 15.65 -9.90
C GLU A 90 -7.61 14.22 -10.31
N LEU A 91 -6.93 13.45 -9.45
CA LEU A 91 -6.72 12.01 -9.66
C LEU A 91 -8.01 11.20 -9.54
N ALA A 92 -8.93 11.59 -8.65
CA ALA A 92 -10.26 10.99 -8.57
C ALA A 92 -11.10 11.34 -9.81
N GLU A 93 -11.09 12.60 -10.26
CA GLU A 93 -11.78 13.07 -11.46
C GLU A 93 -11.24 12.44 -12.74
N ALA A 94 -9.94 12.11 -12.79
CA ALA A 94 -9.34 11.38 -13.89
C ALA A 94 -9.94 9.98 -14.12
N GLU A 95 -10.65 9.43 -13.13
CA GLU A 95 -11.40 8.16 -13.23
C GLU A 95 -10.56 7.04 -13.84
N LEU A 96 -9.37 6.80 -13.27
CA LEU A 96 -8.52 5.69 -13.73
C LEU A 96 -9.32 4.38 -13.67
N SER A 97 -9.15 3.55 -14.69
CA SER A 97 -9.97 2.34 -14.88
C SER A 97 -9.87 1.33 -13.74
N GLU A 98 -10.96 0.58 -13.52
CA GLU A 98 -11.04 -0.42 -12.47
C GLU A 98 -10.66 -1.82 -12.97
N SER A 99 -10.34 -2.73 -12.04
CA SER A 99 -10.10 -4.14 -12.36
C SER A 99 -11.30 -4.81 -13.03
N TYR A 100 -12.51 -4.33 -12.70
CA TYR A 100 -13.73 -4.78 -13.35
C TYR A 100 -13.71 -4.52 -14.86
N ASP A 101 -13.35 -3.30 -15.27
CA ASP A 101 -13.35 -2.88 -16.68
C ASP A 101 -12.23 -3.56 -17.48
N LYS A 102 -11.06 -3.73 -16.85
CA LYS A 102 -9.87 -4.30 -17.48
C LYS A 102 -9.86 -5.82 -17.61
N GLY A 103 -10.68 -6.53 -16.85
CA GLY A 103 -10.65 -7.99 -16.79
C GLY A 103 -9.49 -8.58 -15.98
N VAL A 104 -8.68 -7.74 -15.31
CA VAL A 104 -7.48 -8.10 -14.54
C VAL A 104 -7.31 -7.24 -13.30
N LEU A 105 -6.56 -7.75 -12.31
CA LEU A 105 -6.10 -6.95 -11.17
C LEU A 105 -5.10 -5.90 -11.67
N GLY A 106 -5.18 -4.64 -11.22
CA GLY A 106 -4.23 -3.60 -11.64
C GLY A 106 -3.31 -3.15 -10.51
N ILE A 107 -2.18 -2.50 -10.83
CA ILE A 107 -1.19 -2.00 -9.85
C ILE A 107 -1.85 -1.23 -8.70
N ARG A 108 -2.78 -0.32 -9.02
CA ARG A 108 -3.50 0.47 -8.01
C ARG A 108 -4.28 -0.42 -7.03
N LYS A 109 -4.99 -1.43 -7.53
CA LYS A 109 -5.73 -2.38 -6.68
C LYS A 109 -4.75 -3.19 -5.83
N THR A 110 -3.66 -3.69 -6.43
CA THR A 110 -2.62 -4.45 -5.73
C THR A 110 -1.98 -3.68 -4.59
N LEU A 111 -1.62 -2.41 -4.81
CA LEU A 111 -1.03 -1.56 -3.78
C LEU A 111 -2.06 -1.11 -2.74
N ALA A 112 -3.29 -0.78 -3.13
CA ALA A 112 -4.34 -0.37 -2.20
C ALA A 112 -4.70 -1.50 -1.21
N THR A 113 -4.81 -2.74 -1.69
CA THR A 113 -5.07 -3.90 -0.81
C THR A 113 -3.88 -4.23 0.07
N ALA A 114 -2.64 -4.04 -0.42
CA ALA A 114 -1.43 -4.19 0.39
C ALA A 114 -1.40 -3.19 1.55
N ILE A 115 -1.65 -1.91 1.25
CA ILE A 115 -1.69 -0.83 2.23
C ILE A 115 -2.80 -1.12 3.25
N SER A 116 -4.00 -1.48 2.80
CA SER A 116 -5.12 -1.82 3.68
C SER A 116 -4.76 -2.94 4.68
N ALA A 117 -4.14 -4.01 4.19
CA ALA A 117 -3.76 -5.15 5.02
C ALA A 117 -2.65 -4.82 6.04
N LEU A 118 -1.90 -3.74 5.84
CA LEU A 118 -0.86 -3.27 6.75
C LEU A 118 -1.38 -2.22 7.74
N ILE A 119 -2.13 -1.22 7.27
CA ILE A 119 -2.58 -0.10 8.12
C ILE A 119 -3.74 -0.47 9.06
N GLU A 120 -4.43 -1.59 8.80
CA GLU A 120 -5.44 -2.11 9.73
C GLU A 120 -4.84 -2.45 11.12
N TYR A 121 -3.54 -2.74 11.23
CA TYR A 121 -2.87 -3.03 12.50
C TYR A 121 -2.83 -1.80 13.41
N PRO A 122 -2.25 -0.65 13.00
CA PRO A 122 -2.36 0.57 13.80
C PRO A 122 -3.80 1.07 13.92
N ALA A 123 -4.67 0.86 12.92
CA ALA A 123 -6.10 1.22 13.03
C ALA A 123 -6.78 0.48 14.19
N ARG A 124 -6.59 -0.84 14.32
CA ARG A 124 -7.08 -1.60 15.46
C ARG A 124 -6.38 -1.20 16.75
N GLY A 125 -5.07 -0.98 16.70
CA GLY A 125 -4.26 -0.62 17.85
C GLY A 125 -4.75 0.64 18.54
N ILE A 126 -5.12 1.68 17.80
CA ILE A 126 -5.65 2.93 18.39
C ILE A 126 -7.04 2.75 19.02
N LEU A 127 -7.81 1.73 18.63
CA LEU A 127 -9.13 1.46 19.19
C LEU A 127 -9.06 0.52 20.41
N SER A 128 -8.07 -0.37 20.44
CA SER A 128 -7.86 -1.32 21.52
C SER A 128 -6.48 -1.97 21.43
N PHE A 129 -5.59 -1.65 22.37
CA PHE A 129 -4.32 -2.35 22.56
C PHE A 129 -4.04 -2.55 24.07
N PRO A 130 -4.62 -3.58 24.70
CA PRO A 130 -4.51 -3.77 26.15
C PRO A 130 -3.09 -4.11 26.59
N LYS A 131 -2.72 -3.60 27.78
CA LYS A 131 -1.45 -3.92 28.43
C LYS A 131 -1.36 -5.39 28.78
N GLN A 132 -0.24 -6.01 28.44
CA GLN A 132 0.08 -7.39 28.77
C GLN A 132 1.37 -7.46 29.61
N PRO A 133 1.51 -8.43 30.52
CA PRO A 133 2.75 -8.62 31.27
C PRO A 133 3.89 -9.05 30.35
N ILE A 134 5.09 -8.51 30.58
CA ILE A 134 6.32 -8.87 29.87
C ILE A 134 7.34 -9.47 30.84
N ASP A 135 8.03 -10.53 30.44
CA ASP A 135 9.14 -11.10 31.21
C ASP A 135 10.46 -10.46 30.79
N ARG A 136 10.86 -9.41 31.52
CA ARG A 136 12.12 -8.69 31.27
C ARG A 136 13.38 -9.52 31.53
N SER A 137 13.26 -10.70 32.15
CA SER A 137 14.41 -11.59 32.42
C SER A 137 14.67 -12.58 31.28
N ARG A 138 13.70 -12.75 30.36
CA ARG A 138 13.81 -13.65 29.22
C ARG A 138 14.96 -13.23 28.31
N LYS A 139 15.74 -14.22 27.87
CA LYS A 139 16.74 -14.06 26.80
C LYS A 139 16.18 -14.61 25.52
N TYR A 140 16.54 -13.98 24.40
CA TYR A 140 16.04 -14.34 23.08
C TYR A 140 17.18 -14.80 22.18
N ASP A 141 16.95 -15.87 21.42
CA ASP A 141 17.85 -16.35 20.37
C ASP A 141 17.23 -16.10 18.99
N VAL A 142 17.94 -15.41 18.11
CA VAL A 142 17.51 -15.14 16.71
C VAL A 142 17.39 -16.42 15.88
N ALA A 143 18.09 -17.49 16.27
CA ALA A 143 18.00 -18.79 15.62
C ALA A 143 16.76 -19.60 16.08
N ASN A 144 16.09 -19.18 17.15
CA ASN A 144 14.89 -19.83 17.66
C ASN A 144 13.63 -19.05 17.23
N ALA A 145 12.81 -19.67 16.39
CA ALA A 145 11.58 -19.06 15.88
C ALA A 145 10.58 -18.67 16.98
N ASP A 146 10.49 -19.44 18.06
CA ASP A 146 9.58 -19.14 19.18
C ASP A 146 10.06 -17.89 19.95
N ASP A 147 11.37 -17.70 20.06
CA ASP A 147 11.94 -16.49 20.66
C ASP A 147 11.74 -15.28 19.74
N VAL A 148 11.93 -15.41 18.44
CA VAL A 148 11.67 -14.33 17.47
C VAL A 148 10.19 -13.90 17.50
N LEU A 149 9.26 -14.87 17.59
CA LEU A 149 7.83 -14.60 17.71
C LEU A 149 7.46 -13.94 19.04
N GLN A 150 8.04 -14.39 20.15
CA GLN A 150 7.78 -13.78 21.46
C GLN A 150 8.40 -12.38 21.55
N ALA A 151 9.60 -12.18 21.01
CA ALA A 151 10.29 -10.89 21.03
C ALA A 151 9.46 -9.79 20.37
N TRP A 152 8.74 -10.10 19.28
CA TRP A 152 7.78 -9.17 18.70
C TRP A 152 6.71 -8.73 19.71
N LYS A 153 6.08 -9.69 20.40
CA LYS A 153 5.00 -9.39 21.36
C LYS A 153 5.51 -8.56 22.53
N ASP A 154 6.63 -8.95 23.12
CA ASP A 154 7.22 -8.27 24.28
C ASP A 154 7.75 -6.88 23.90
N CYS A 155 8.39 -6.75 22.73
CA CYS A 155 8.90 -5.48 22.23
C CYS A 155 7.77 -4.46 22.01
N VAL A 156 6.67 -4.83 21.35
CA VAL A 156 5.56 -3.89 21.13
C VAL A 156 4.91 -3.47 22.45
N GLN A 157 4.78 -4.39 23.43
CA GLN A 157 4.30 -4.03 24.77
C GLN A 157 5.25 -3.08 25.49
N ASP A 158 6.57 -3.28 25.38
CA ASP A 158 7.58 -2.44 26.03
C ASP A 158 7.79 -1.10 25.31
N LEU A 159 7.49 -1.01 24.01
CA LEU A 159 7.39 0.26 23.26
C LEU A 159 6.19 1.09 23.74
N VAL A 160 5.01 0.45 23.91
CA VAL A 160 3.78 1.16 24.27
C VAL A 160 3.72 1.49 25.75
N TYR A 161 4.02 0.53 26.62
CA TYR A 161 3.82 0.62 28.07
C TYR A 161 5.11 0.70 28.89
N GLY A 162 6.28 0.64 28.23
CA GLY A 162 7.60 0.64 28.87
C GLY A 162 8.48 1.81 28.46
N ASP A 163 9.79 1.58 28.51
CA ASP A 163 10.86 2.56 28.30
C ASP A 163 11.79 2.17 27.14
N LEU A 164 11.34 1.26 26.26
CA LEU A 164 12.20 0.70 25.20
C LEU A 164 12.69 1.77 24.21
N ILE A 165 11.90 2.82 23.95
CA ILE A 165 12.29 3.94 23.08
C ILE A 165 13.58 4.61 23.61
N ASP A 166 13.62 4.93 24.90
CA ASP A 166 14.77 5.59 25.53
C ASP A 166 16.02 4.70 25.47
N ARG A 167 15.85 3.42 25.78
CA ARG A 167 16.95 2.43 25.71
C ARG A 167 17.48 2.23 24.30
N LEU A 168 16.59 2.19 23.29
CA LEU A 168 16.97 2.10 21.89
C LEU A 168 17.78 3.35 21.46
N VAL A 169 17.28 4.55 21.75
CA VAL A 169 17.96 5.81 21.41
C VAL A 169 19.35 5.86 22.05
N GLN A 170 19.45 5.51 23.33
CA GLN A 170 20.73 5.46 24.03
C GLN A 170 21.68 4.46 23.37
N ARG A 171 21.24 3.21 23.14
CA ARG A 171 22.12 2.15 22.64
C ARG A 171 22.59 2.40 21.20
N VAL A 172 21.71 2.91 20.34
CA VAL A 172 22.06 3.31 18.97
C VAL A 172 23.11 4.41 18.97
N ALA A 173 23.08 5.36 19.92
CA ALA A 173 24.12 6.38 20.03
C ALA A 173 25.50 5.80 20.42
N GLU A 174 25.53 4.66 21.11
CA GLU A 174 26.76 4.01 21.57
C GLU A 174 27.40 3.12 20.49
N THR A 175 26.60 2.45 19.65
CA THR A 175 27.12 1.51 18.64
C THR A 175 26.22 1.39 17.42
N ASP A 176 26.82 1.07 16.27
CA ASP A 176 26.16 0.69 15.01
C ASP A 176 26.07 -0.83 14.81
N ASP A 177 26.34 -1.61 15.86
CA ASP A 177 26.46 -3.07 15.80
C ASP A 177 25.28 -3.69 16.51
N LEU A 178 24.33 -4.22 15.74
CA LEU A 178 23.10 -4.84 16.24
C LEU A 178 23.38 -5.93 17.28
N THR A 179 24.49 -6.67 17.16
CA THR A 179 24.84 -7.77 18.08
C THR A 179 25.15 -7.30 19.50
N LYS A 180 25.39 -6.00 19.68
CA LYS A 180 25.61 -5.37 20.98
C LYS A 180 24.31 -4.84 21.60
N HIS A 181 23.17 -4.89 20.92
CA HIS A 181 21.89 -4.52 21.51
C HIS A 181 21.38 -5.62 22.45
N GLU A 182 20.35 -5.32 23.23
CA GLU A 182 19.66 -6.32 24.05
C GLU A 182 19.12 -7.47 23.18
N THR A 183 19.13 -8.69 23.70
CA THR A 183 18.65 -9.87 22.94
C THR A 183 17.21 -9.72 22.44
N LEU A 184 16.35 -9.03 23.20
CA LEU A 184 15.00 -8.66 22.79
C LEU A 184 15.00 -7.85 21.48
N VAL A 185 15.87 -6.84 21.37
CA VAL A 185 15.97 -5.96 20.20
C VAL A 185 16.53 -6.72 19.00
N GLN A 186 17.49 -7.62 19.22
CA GLN A 186 18.05 -8.45 18.15
C GLN A 186 16.99 -9.38 17.55
N ALA A 187 16.24 -10.10 18.40
CA ALA A 187 15.15 -10.98 17.95
C ALA A 187 13.96 -10.22 17.34
N PHE A 188 13.63 -9.06 17.88
CA PHE A 188 12.64 -8.15 17.28
C PHE A 188 13.06 -7.68 15.89
N HIS A 189 14.33 -7.33 15.71
CA HIS A 189 14.90 -6.95 14.40
C HIS A 189 14.80 -8.11 13.41
N GLU A 190 15.10 -9.34 13.83
CA GLU A 190 14.96 -10.53 12.98
C GLU A 190 13.50 -10.75 12.56
N PHE A 191 12.54 -10.58 13.47
CA PHE A 191 11.11 -10.63 13.13
C PHE A 191 10.74 -9.61 12.05
N ILE A 192 11.18 -8.35 12.19
CA ILE A 192 10.93 -7.29 11.20
C ILE A 192 11.55 -7.67 9.85
N LEU A 193 12.79 -8.15 9.86
CA LEU A 193 13.52 -8.50 8.65
C LEU A 193 12.83 -9.63 7.87
N VAL A 194 12.43 -10.69 8.55
CA VAL A 194 11.71 -11.82 7.94
C VAL A 194 10.36 -11.38 7.35
N ASN A 195 9.61 -10.52 8.04
CA ASN A 195 8.34 -10.00 7.52
C ASN A 195 8.56 -9.01 6.36
N LEU A 196 9.60 -8.17 6.40
CA LEU A 196 9.94 -7.27 5.29
C LEU A 196 10.37 -8.05 4.05
N ALA A 197 11.19 -9.09 4.21
CA ALA A 197 11.55 -10.01 3.12
C ALA A 197 10.30 -10.66 2.50
N SER A 198 9.32 -11.00 3.34
CA SER A 198 8.04 -11.58 2.91
C SER A 198 7.20 -10.59 2.09
N ILE A 199 7.12 -9.32 2.53
CA ILE A 199 6.47 -8.24 1.78
C ILE A 199 7.17 -8.04 0.44
N MET A 200 8.50 -7.97 0.42
CA MET A 200 9.28 -7.76 -0.81
C MET A 200 9.10 -8.91 -1.79
N HIS A 201 9.23 -10.16 -1.32
CA HIS A 201 9.03 -11.35 -2.14
C HIS A 201 7.61 -11.39 -2.70
N TYR A 202 6.59 -11.20 -1.86
CA TYR A 202 5.22 -11.23 -2.33
C TYR A 202 4.94 -10.10 -3.33
N THR A 203 5.32 -8.85 -3.02
CA THR A 203 5.05 -7.70 -3.90
C THR A 203 5.76 -7.82 -5.24
N LEU A 204 7.06 -8.15 -5.23
CA LEU A 204 7.91 -8.09 -6.42
C LEU A 204 7.90 -9.38 -7.25
N VAL A 205 7.52 -10.51 -6.66
CA VAL A 205 7.60 -11.83 -7.31
C VAL A 205 6.23 -12.49 -7.43
N LEU A 206 5.44 -12.54 -6.37
CA LEU A 206 4.20 -13.35 -6.34
C LEU A 206 2.94 -12.59 -6.72
N SER A 207 2.90 -11.28 -6.48
CA SER A 207 1.71 -10.48 -6.70
C SER A 207 1.37 -10.41 -8.20
N PRO A 208 0.10 -10.21 -8.56
CA PRO A 208 -0.33 -10.15 -9.97
C PRO A 208 0.47 -9.16 -10.82
N GLU A 209 1.02 -8.11 -10.22
CA GLU A 209 1.71 -7.02 -10.92
C GLU A 209 3.22 -6.98 -10.62
N GLY A 210 3.79 -8.05 -10.04
CA GLY A 210 5.17 -8.07 -9.55
C GLY A 210 6.19 -7.72 -10.64
N ALA A 211 6.10 -8.34 -11.81
CA ALA A 211 6.98 -8.06 -12.94
C ALA A 211 6.91 -6.59 -13.40
N SER A 212 5.69 -6.05 -13.52
CA SER A 212 5.48 -4.66 -13.91
C SER A 212 6.00 -3.68 -12.85
N ILE A 213 5.86 -4.00 -11.55
CA ILE A 213 6.43 -3.21 -10.45
C ILE A 213 7.96 -3.23 -10.51
N VAL A 214 8.58 -4.41 -10.68
CA VAL A 214 10.05 -4.53 -10.80
C VAL A 214 10.56 -3.72 -11.99
N ARG A 215 9.92 -3.83 -13.16
CA ARG A 215 10.29 -3.06 -14.35
C ARG A 215 10.12 -1.56 -14.15
N MET A 216 9.06 -1.12 -13.47
CA MET A 216 8.84 0.28 -13.15
C MET A 216 9.92 0.83 -12.20
N ILE A 217 10.26 0.09 -11.13
CA ILE A 217 11.34 0.47 -10.20
C ILE A 217 12.68 0.51 -10.93
N GLU A 218 13.00 -0.48 -11.76
CA GLU A 218 14.23 -0.53 -12.55
C GLU A 218 14.34 0.66 -13.50
N ASN A 219 13.26 1.00 -14.20
CA ASN A 219 13.20 2.15 -15.09
C ASN A 219 13.42 3.48 -14.35
N VAL A 220 12.81 3.67 -13.18
CA VAL A 220 13.03 4.86 -12.34
C VAL A 220 14.47 4.88 -11.82
N HIS A 221 14.97 3.76 -11.30
CA HIS A 221 16.31 3.61 -10.77
C HIS A 221 17.39 3.98 -11.80
N ASN A 222 17.23 3.51 -13.04
CA ASN A 222 18.16 3.80 -14.14
C ASN A 222 18.15 5.26 -14.61
N LEU A 223 17.07 6.01 -14.33
CA LEU A 223 16.95 7.41 -14.70
C LEU A 223 17.48 8.38 -13.63
N LEU A 224 17.77 7.89 -12.41
CA LEU A 224 18.23 8.73 -11.31
C LEU A 224 19.72 9.08 -11.46
N PRO A 225 20.10 10.36 -11.34
CA PRO A 225 21.49 10.80 -11.51
C PRO A 225 22.30 10.67 -10.21
N TYR A 226 22.47 9.44 -9.71
CA TYR A 226 23.11 9.20 -8.42
C TYR A 226 24.44 9.91 -8.26
N THR A 227 25.30 9.91 -9.29
CA THR A 227 26.59 10.61 -9.25
C THR A 227 26.45 12.10 -8.95
N ILE A 228 25.51 12.79 -9.60
CA ILE A 228 25.31 14.24 -9.45
C ILE A 228 24.66 14.56 -8.10
N MET A 229 23.67 13.76 -7.69
CA MET A 229 23.07 13.88 -6.37
C MET A 229 24.11 13.67 -5.27
N ARG A 230 24.95 12.63 -5.39
CA ARG A 230 26.04 12.33 -4.46
C ARG A 230 27.09 13.43 -4.40
N GLN A 231 27.49 14.00 -5.55
CA GLN A 231 28.41 15.14 -5.59
C GLN A 231 27.80 16.38 -4.91
N THR A 232 26.52 16.63 -5.14
CA THR A 232 25.81 17.76 -4.52
C THR A 232 25.71 17.59 -3.00
N LEU A 233 25.43 16.37 -2.52
CA LEU A 233 25.37 16.04 -1.09
C LEU A 233 26.71 16.22 -0.36
N LYS A 234 27.85 16.19 -1.08
CA LYS A 234 29.18 16.45 -0.50
C LYS A 234 29.46 17.92 -0.24
N ILE A 235 28.60 18.84 -0.70
CA ILE A 235 28.77 20.27 -0.44
C ILE A 235 28.62 20.53 1.06
N GLY A 236 29.65 21.12 1.67
CA GLY A 236 29.68 21.35 3.12
C GLY A 236 28.69 22.42 3.62
N ASN A 237 28.38 23.44 2.81
CA ASN A 237 27.35 24.41 3.16
C ASN A 237 25.95 23.85 2.86
N VAL A 238 25.14 23.66 3.90
CA VAL A 238 23.80 23.07 3.81
C VAL A 238 22.87 23.83 2.88
N ALA A 239 22.87 25.17 2.91
CA ALA A 239 21.98 25.97 2.06
C ALA A 239 22.33 25.80 0.57
N THR A 240 23.62 25.82 0.24
CA THR A 240 24.12 25.56 -1.11
C THR A 240 23.83 24.11 -1.54
N MET A 241 24.06 23.14 -0.66
CA MET A 241 23.76 21.72 -0.90
C MET A 241 22.27 21.52 -1.23
N LEU A 242 21.39 22.05 -0.37
CA LEU A 242 19.94 21.92 -0.52
C LEU A 242 19.45 22.62 -1.79
N SER A 243 19.90 23.85 -2.04
CA SER A 243 19.58 24.59 -3.27
C SER A 243 20.07 23.84 -4.52
N GLY A 244 21.23 23.21 -4.44
CA GLY A 244 21.77 22.35 -5.49
C GLY A 244 20.87 21.14 -5.75
N LEU A 245 20.47 20.40 -4.72
CA LEU A 245 19.61 19.23 -4.86
C LEU A 245 18.21 19.58 -5.38
N VAL A 246 17.60 20.64 -4.83
CA VAL A 246 16.32 21.15 -5.30
C VAL A 246 16.42 21.57 -6.77
N ARG A 247 17.55 22.15 -7.20
CA ARG A 247 17.79 22.48 -8.61
C ARG A 247 17.94 21.23 -9.48
N VAL A 248 18.64 20.19 -9.01
CA VAL A 248 18.78 18.93 -9.76
C VAL A 248 17.41 18.28 -10.00
N VAL A 249 16.53 18.26 -9.01
CA VAL A 249 15.25 17.54 -9.09
C VAL A 249 14.13 18.39 -9.67
N LEU A 250 14.03 19.66 -9.26
CA LEU A 250 12.86 20.53 -9.50
C LEU A 250 13.12 21.73 -10.41
N ALA A 251 14.35 21.94 -10.90
CA ALA A 251 14.55 22.93 -11.95
C ALA A 251 13.90 22.43 -13.25
N LYS A 252 13.18 23.34 -13.91
CA LYS A 252 12.62 23.05 -15.23
C LYS A 252 13.77 22.87 -16.21
N ALA A 253 13.77 21.75 -16.92
CA ALA A 253 14.81 21.46 -17.88
C ALA A 253 14.64 22.36 -19.12
N SER A 254 15.75 22.85 -19.66
CA SER A 254 15.80 23.41 -21.02
C SER A 254 15.98 22.28 -22.05
N MET A 255 15.59 22.52 -23.30
CA MET A 255 15.81 21.54 -24.40
C MET A 255 17.25 21.04 -24.46
N ALA A 256 18.24 21.92 -24.25
CA ALA A 256 19.66 21.57 -24.25
C ALA A 256 20.09 20.69 -23.06
N SER A 257 19.45 20.85 -21.89
CA SER A 257 19.73 20.01 -20.72
C SER A 257 19.16 18.60 -20.89
N VAL A 258 18.01 18.45 -21.55
CA VAL A 258 17.36 17.14 -21.81
C VAL A 258 18.14 16.31 -22.83
N THR A 259 18.62 16.93 -23.90
CA THR A 259 19.40 16.22 -24.94
C THR A 259 20.74 15.69 -24.39
N ASN A 260 21.37 16.43 -23.48
CA ASN A 260 22.64 16.03 -22.87
C ASN A 260 22.50 15.03 -21.72
N TRP A 261 21.35 15.03 -21.04
CA TRP A 261 21.17 14.25 -19.81
C TRP A 261 21.01 12.74 -20.03
N MET A 262 20.64 12.30 -21.24
CA MET A 262 20.66 10.87 -21.62
C MET A 262 20.42 10.61 -23.12
N GLY A 263 20.69 11.58 -24.02
CA GLY A 263 20.49 11.40 -25.47
C GLY A 263 19.04 11.40 -25.92
N LEU A 264 18.13 11.96 -25.12
CA LEU A 264 16.69 11.97 -25.37
C LEU A 264 16.29 13.22 -26.17
N SER A 265 16.17 13.10 -27.49
CA SER A 265 15.76 14.21 -28.38
C SER A 265 14.26 14.22 -28.74
N SER A 266 13.45 13.30 -28.20
CA SER A 266 12.01 13.24 -28.52
C SER A 266 11.14 13.02 -27.28
N GLY A 267 10.35 14.04 -26.93
CA GLY A 267 9.20 13.89 -26.03
C GLY A 267 9.24 14.61 -24.68
N ALA A 268 10.28 15.39 -24.37
CA ALA A 268 10.21 16.30 -23.22
C ALA A 268 9.38 17.54 -23.63
N ASP A 269 8.16 17.66 -23.10
CA ASP A 269 7.42 18.90 -23.18
C ASP A 269 8.22 20.01 -22.46
N GLU A 270 8.39 21.15 -23.13
CA GLU A 270 9.07 22.32 -22.55
C GLU A 270 8.45 22.67 -21.19
N GLY A 271 9.26 22.66 -20.13
CA GLY A 271 8.85 23.12 -18.80
C GLY A 271 8.62 22.06 -17.71
N MET A 272 8.85 20.77 -17.98
CA MET A 272 8.91 19.74 -16.92
C MET A 272 10.23 19.78 -16.15
N ASN A 273 10.21 19.47 -14.85
CA ASN A 273 11.41 19.19 -14.06
C ASN A 273 11.84 17.71 -14.17
N LEU A 274 12.99 17.34 -13.58
CA LEU A 274 13.52 15.96 -13.66
C LEU A 274 12.54 14.91 -13.11
N LEU A 275 11.89 15.16 -11.98
CA LEU A 275 10.91 14.23 -11.41
C LEU A 275 9.75 13.97 -12.38
N GLN A 276 9.18 15.05 -12.93
CA GLN A 276 8.08 14.96 -13.90
C GLN A 276 8.52 14.28 -15.19
N GLN A 277 9.76 14.51 -15.63
CA GLN A 277 10.35 13.84 -16.79
C GLN A 277 10.49 12.34 -16.57
N ILE A 278 10.98 11.92 -15.40
CA ILE A 278 11.07 10.49 -15.04
C ILE A 278 9.67 9.85 -15.10
N ILE A 279 8.67 10.46 -14.45
CA ILE A 279 7.29 9.97 -14.46
C ILE A 279 6.76 9.87 -15.89
N SER A 280 6.87 10.95 -16.67
CA SER A 280 6.38 11.03 -18.05
C SER A 280 7.06 10.02 -18.97
N GLN A 281 8.37 9.81 -18.80
CA GLN A 281 9.17 8.91 -19.63
C GLN A 281 8.81 7.45 -19.34
N VAL A 282 8.76 7.05 -18.07
CA VAL A 282 8.43 5.67 -17.67
C VAL A 282 7.04 5.29 -18.15
N LEU A 283 6.04 6.14 -17.90
CA LEU A 283 4.68 5.92 -18.40
C LEU A 283 4.59 6.04 -19.94
N GLY A 284 5.48 6.83 -20.54
CA GLY A 284 5.64 6.96 -21.99
C GLY A 284 6.15 5.69 -22.66
N TRP A 285 7.10 4.98 -22.05
CA TRP A 285 7.57 3.66 -22.51
C TRP A 285 6.44 2.64 -22.50
N ASP A 286 5.74 2.51 -21.38
CA ASP A 286 4.56 1.64 -21.26
C ASP A 286 3.53 1.93 -22.35
N LYS A 287 3.19 3.22 -22.52
CA LYS A 287 2.21 3.65 -23.52
C LYS A 287 2.62 3.26 -24.93
N ARG A 288 3.92 3.28 -25.26
CA ARG A 288 4.42 2.87 -26.59
C ARG A 288 4.23 1.38 -26.81
N GLU A 289 4.54 0.54 -25.82
CA GLU A 289 4.33 -0.92 -25.94
C GLU A 289 2.83 -1.27 -26.00
N LEU A 290 2.00 -0.64 -25.16
CA LEU A 290 0.55 -0.81 -25.19
C LEU A 290 -0.05 -0.38 -26.54
N LYS A 291 0.44 0.71 -27.15
CA LYS A 291 0.01 1.13 -28.50
C LYS A 291 0.36 0.10 -29.57
N LYS A 292 1.57 -0.49 -29.53
CA LYS A 292 1.93 -1.57 -30.45
C LYS A 292 1.01 -2.79 -30.27
N ARG A 293 0.66 -3.13 -29.02
CA ARG A 293 -0.29 -4.22 -28.72
C ARG A 293 -1.69 -3.91 -29.27
N ALA A 294 -2.20 -2.69 -29.04
CA ALA A 294 -3.45 -2.22 -29.62
C ALA A 294 -3.44 -2.30 -31.15
N ASP A 295 -2.41 -1.78 -31.82
CA ASP A 295 -2.27 -1.80 -33.28
C ASP A 295 -2.24 -3.24 -33.83
N LYS A 296 -1.66 -4.18 -33.08
CA LYS A 296 -1.65 -5.61 -33.44
C LYS A 296 -3.04 -6.22 -33.34
N LEU A 297 -3.79 -5.91 -32.27
CA LEU A 297 -5.17 -6.37 -32.09
C LEU A 297 -6.11 -5.79 -33.15
N GLU A 298 -5.92 -4.52 -33.53
CA GLU A 298 -6.75 -3.85 -34.56
C GLU A 298 -6.57 -4.47 -35.96
N LYS A 299 -5.39 -4.99 -36.25
CA LYS A 299 -5.02 -5.59 -37.55
C LYS A 299 -5.17 -7.11 -37.58
N ASP A 300 -5.53 -7.72 -36.46
CA ASP A 300 -5.71 -9.15 -36.35
C ASP A 300 -6.94 -9.58 -37.15
N LYS A 301 -6.80 -10.61 -37.99
CA LYS A 301 -7.89 -11.16 -38.81
C LYS A 301 -9.09 -11.64 -37.99
N ASP A 302 -8.83 -12.11 -36.77
CA ASP A 302 -9.86 -12.55 -35.83
C ASP A 302 -10.08 -11.51 -34.72
N GLY A 303 -9.56 -10.29 -34.92
CA GLY A 303 -9.72 -9.14 -34.02
C GLY A 303 -11.14 -8.59 -34.00
N PRO A 304 -11.44 -7.67 -33.07
CA PRO A 304 -12.74 -7.00 -33.04
C PRO A 304 -13.00 -6.27 -34.36
N PRO A 305 -14.22 -6.35 -34.93
CA PRO A 305 -14.60 -5.56 -36.11
C PRO A 305 -14.35 -4.07 -35.91
N LYS A 306 -14.18 -3.34 -37.01
CA LYS A 306 -13.79 -1.92 -36.97
C LYS A 306 -14.81 -1.06 -36.21
N GLU A 307 -16.08 -1.35 -36.37
CA GLU A 307 -17.20 -0.68 -35.71
C GLU A 307 -17.14 -0.88 -34.19
N VAL A 308 -16.76 -2.09 -33.74
CA VAL A 308 -16.55 -2.40 -32.32
C VAL A 308 -15.30 -1.72 -31.78
N GLN A 309 -14.20 -1.69 -32.54
CA GLN A 309 -13.00 -0.95 -32.14
C GLN A 309 -13.30 0.54 -31.91
N ASP A 310 -14.05 1.14 -32.83
CA ASP A 310 -14.39 2.57 -32.77
C ASP A 310 -15.37 2.87 -31.63
N GLU A 311 -16.35 1.99 -31.38
CA GLU A 311 -17.23 2.08 -30.21
C GLU A 311 -16.46 1.96 -28.89
N LEU A 312 -15.51 1.04 -28.77
CA LEU A 312 -14.70 0.92 -27.55
C LEU A 312 -13.78 2.15 -27.35
N LYS A 313 -13.28 2.76 -28.42
CA LYS A 313 -12.52 4.03 -28.35
C LYS A 313 -13.39 5.22 -27.96
N ASP A 314 -14.66 5.22 -28.35
CA ASP A 314 -15.63 6.21 -27.92
C ASP A 314 -16.02 6.00 -26.45
N TRP A 315 -16.30 4.75 -26.07
CA TRP A 315 -16.68 4.34 -24.73
C TRP A 315 -15.78 4.92 -23.64
N ILE A 316 -14.45 4.79 -23.79
CA ILE A 316 -13.50 5.27 -22.76
C ILE A 316 -13.50 6.79 -22.52
N LYS A 317 -14.23 7.56 -23.33
CA LYS A 317 -14.40 9.01 -23.21
C LYS A 317 -15.76 9.40 -22.63
N ARG A 318 -16.67 8.43 -22.43
CA ARG A 318 -18.01 8.68 -21.88
C ARG A 318 -17.95 9.06 -20.42
N SER A 319 -19.09 9.48 -19.89
CA SER A 319 -19.16 9.98 -18.52
C SER A 319 -18.97 8.84 -17.51
N ARG A 320 -18.44 9.18 -16.34
CA ARG A 320 -18.34 8.28 -15.19
C ARG A 320 -19.68 7.60 -14.86
N ALA A 321 -20.79 8.35 -14.92
CA ALA A 321 -22.12 7.80 -14.64
C ALA A 321 -22.49 6.67 -15.61
N GLU A 322 -22.14 6.80 -16.89
CA GLU A 322 -22.34 5.75 -17.89
C GLU A 322 -21.43 4.54 -17.61
N HIS A 323 -20.17 4.77 -17.23
CA HIS A 323 -19.25 3.69 -16.85
C HIS A 323 -19.76 2.91 -15.62
N GLU A 324 -20.22 3.60 -14.58
CA GLU A 324 -20.75 3.01 -13.35
C GLU A 324 -22.04 2.23 -13.61
N GLU A 325 -22.96 2.78 -14.40
CA GLU A 325 -24.19 2.10 -14.82
C GLU A 325 -23.86 0.84 -15.63
N CYS A 326 -22.90 0.91 -16.56
CA CYS A 326 -22.46 -0.24 -17.33
C CYS A 326 -21.85 -1.34 -16.44
N ARG A 327 -21.04 -0.97 -15.45
CA ARG A 327 -20.51 -1.91 -14.45
C ARG A 327 -21.65 -2.56 -13.65
N THR A 328 -22.67 -1.80 -13.27
CA THR A 328 -23.83 -2.30 -12.52
C THR A 328 -24.64 -3.27 -13.36
N ARG A 329 -25.02 -2.89 -14.58
CA ARG A 329 -25.73 -3.77 -15.52
C ARG A 329 -24.96 -5.05 -15.80
N SER A 330 -23.66 -4.95 -16.04
CA SER A 330 -22.79 -6.11 -16.29
C SER A 330 -22.84 -7.12 -15.13
N ARG A 331 -22.82 -6.65 -13.88
CA ARG A 331 -22.92 -7.50 -12.69
C ARG A 331 -24.30 -8.14 -12.56
N GLU A 332 -25.37 -7.35 -12.73
CA GLU A 332 -26.75 -7.81 -12.55
C GLU A 332 -27.21 -8.76 -13.65
N SER A 333 -26.83 -8.48 -14.91
CA SER A 333 -27.22 -9.29 -16.06
C SER A 333 -26.28 -10.46 -16.33
N ASN A 334 -25.18 -10.61 -15.58
CA ASN A 334 -24.13 -11.61 -15.86
C ASN A 334 -23.62 -11.51 -17.30
N MET A 335 -23.47 -10.29 -17.81
CA MET A 335 -22.91 -10.01 -19.12
C MET A 335 -21.54 -9.37 -18.95
N SER A 336 -20.61 -9.65 -19.86
CA SER A 336 -19.30 -9.02 -19.80
C SER A 336 -19.40 -7.51 -20.08
N ILE A 337 -18.40 -6.73 -19.63
CA ILE A 337 -18.41 -5.28 -19.81
C ILE A 337 -18.49 -4.91 -21.31
N VAL A 338 -17.76 -5.60 -22.17
CA VAL A 338 -17.84 -5.42 -23.63
C VAL A 338 -19.24 -5.74 -24.16
N ALA A 339 -19.88 -6.80 -23.68
CA ALA A 339 -21.23 -7.15 -24.11
C ALA A 339 -22.25 -6.06 -23.72
N VAL A 340 -22.12 -5.51 -22.51
CA VAL A 340 -22.99 -4.41 -22.06
C VAL A 340 -22.72 -3.14 -22.86
N ILE A 341 -21.44 -2.76 -23.08
CA ILE A 341 -21.08 -1.60 -23.91
C ILE A 341 -21.74 -1.70 -25.29
N LEU A 342 -21.63 -2.86 -25.94
CA LEU A 342 -22.23 -3.08 -27.25
C LEU A 342 -23.76 -3.03 -27.20
N SER A 343 -24.39 -3.59 -26.16
CA SER A 343 -25.85 -3.55 -25.98
C SER A 343 -26.40 -2.13 -25.77
N LEU A 344 -25.57 -1.22 -25.27
CA LEU A 344 -25.91 0.20 -25.07
C LEU A 344 -25.59 1.05 -26.31
N SER A 345 -24.93 0.49 -27.32
CA SER A 345 -24.51 1.21 -28.52
C SER A 345 -25.43 0.95 -29.70
N SER A 346 -25.28 1.74 -30.76
CA SER A 346 -25.93 1.49 -32.05
C SER A 346 -25.23 0.45 -32.91
N VAL A 347 -24.13 -0.15 -32.42
CA VAL A 347 -23.33 -1.11 -33.18
C VAL A 347 -23.97 -2.49 -33.13
N SER A 348 -24.55 -2.92 -34.26
CA SER A 348 -25.05 -4.28 -34.45
C SER A 348 -23.93 -5.19 -34.96
N ALA A 349 -23.05 -5.64 -34.07
CA ALA A 349 -21.98 -6.59 -34.39
C ALA A 349 -22.13 -7.90 -33.61
N ASP A 350 -22.39 -8.99 -34.34
CA ASP A 350 -22.36 -10.34 -33.77
C ASP A 350 -20.90 -10.80 -33.67
N LEU A 351 -20.37 -10.84 -32.44
CA LEU A 351 -19.00 -11.27 -32.18
C LEU A 351 -18.93 -12.77 -31.99
N SER A 352 -18.02 -13.43 -32.70
CA SER A 352 -17.58 -14.77 -32.31
C SER A 352 -16.91 -14.75 -30.93
N PRO A 353 -16.84 -15.88 -30.20
CA PRO A 353 -16.17 -15.93 -28.89
C PRO A 353 -14.73 -15.41 -28.93
N LEU A 354 -13.97 -15.73 -29.98
CA LEU A 354 -12.59 -15.25 -30.13
C LEU A 354 -12.52 -13.73 -30.37
N GLN A 355 -13.43 -13.18 -31.17
CA GLN A 355 -13.51 -11.73 -31.37
C GLN A 355 -13.93 -11.01 -30.09
N HIS A 356 -14.83 -11.61 -29.31
CA HIS A 356 -15.24 -11.08 -28.01
C HIS A 356 -14.07 -11.03 -27.02
N ASP A 357 -13.30 -12.11 -26.92
CA ASP A 357 -12.11 -12.17 -26.07
C ASP A 357 -11.07 -11.12 -26.48
N LYS A 358 -10.84 -10.95 -27.79
CA LYS A 358 -9.94 -9.90 -28.30
C LYS A 358 -10.49 -8.50 -28.12
N ALA A 359 -11.82 -8.30 -28.14
CA ALA A 359 -12.45 -7.02 -27.82
C ALA A 359 -12.24 -6.65 -26.34
N HIS A 360 -12.28 -7.61 -25.42
CA HIS A 360 -11.93 -7.40 -24.00
C HIS A 360 -10.46 -7.04 -23.84
N GLU A 361 -9.56 -7.80 -24.48
CA GLU A 361 -8.13 -7.48 -24.45
C GLU A 361 -7.87 -6.08 -24.99
N TYR A 362 -8.52 -5.73 -26.10
CA TYR A 362 -8.42 -4.42 -26.72
C TYR A 362 -8.91 -3.30 -25.79
N LEU A 363 -10.09 -3.46 -25.17
CA LEU A 363 -10.62 -2.52 -24.18
C LEU A 363 -9.63 -2.32 -23.02
N SER A 364 -9.09 -3.41 -22.47
CA SER A 364 -8.11 -3.37 -21.38
C SER A 364 -6.85 -2.58 -21.76
N VAL A 365 -6.34 -2.79 -22.98
CA VAL A 365 -5.16 -2.08 -23.50
C VAL A 365 -5.42 -0.59 -23.71
N ILE A 366 -6.56 -0.20 -24.31
CA ILE A 366 -6.87 1.23 -24.53
C ILE A 366 -7.17 1.96 -23.21
N LEU A 367 -7.78 1.30 -22.23
CA LEU A 367 -7.94 1.83 -20.86
C LEU A 367 -6.56 2.02 -20.20
N ALA A 368 -5.65 1.05 -20.32
CA ALA A 368 -4.30 1.18 -19.79
C ALA A 368 -3.52 2.35 -20.42
N ILE A 369 -3.70 2.60 -21.73
CA ILE A 369 -3.14 3.76 -22.42
C ILE A 369 -3.73 5.07 -21.87
N ARG A 370 -5.06 5.15 -21.74
CA ARG A 370 -5.77 6.32 -21.19
C ARG A 370 -5.31 6.63 -19.77
N ASP A 371 -5.25 5.64 -18.89
CA ASP A 371 -4.82 5.83 -17.51
C ASP A 371 -3.41 6.46 -17.42
N ARG A 372 -2.47 6.01 -18.27
CA ARG A 372 -1.11 6.56 -18.32
C ARG A 372 -1.11 7.99 -18.85
N GLN A 373 -2.00 8.33 -19.77
CA GLN A 373 -2.17 9.71 -20.24
C GLN A 373 -2.72 10.61 -19.12
N GLU A 374 -3.73 10.13 -18.39
CA GLU A 374 -4.35 10.88 -17.29
C GLU A 374 -3.40 11.10 -16.12
N ILE A 375 -2.62 10.08 -15.72
CA ILE A 375 -1.60 10.24 -14.67
C ILE A 375 -0.57 11.29 -15.09
N VAL A 376 -0.08 11.25 -16.34
CA VAL A 376 0.86 12.28 -16.85
C VAL A 376 0.20 13.66 -16.93
N ARG A 377 -1.09 13.74 -17.28
CA ARG A 377 -1.85 15.00 -17.30
C ARG A 377 -1.86 15.65 -15.93
N VAL A 378 -2.29 14.90 -14.91
CA VAL A 378 -2.45 15.40 -13.54
C VAL A 378 -1.09 15.70 -12.88
N MET A 379 -0.11 14.81 -13.01
CA MET A 379 1.16 14.91 -12.28
C MET A 379 2.19 15.79 -12.99
N CYS A 380 2.19 15.85 -14.33
CA CYS A 380 3.30 16.45 -15.08
C CYS A 380 2.92 17.61 -15.99
N LYS A 381 1.65 17.71 -16.45
CA LYS A 381 1.22 18.71 -17.46
C LYS A 381 0.29 19.78 -16.91
N ARG A 382 0.21 19.91 -15.59
CA ARG A 382 -0.72 20.81 -14.93
C ARG A 382 -0.21 22.26 -14.92
N ASN A 383 -1.12 23.21 -15.11
CA ASN A 383 -0.87 24.64 -14.96
C ASN A 383 -1.95 25.28 -14.07
N PRO A 384 -1.61 25.77 -12.85
CA PRO A 384 -0.28 25.85 -12.27
C PRO A 384 0.28 24.47 -11.87
N ASP A 385 1.61 24.35 -11.86
CA ASP A 385 2.31 23.13 -11.43
C ASP A 385 2.30 23.01 -9.90
N ILE A 386 1.29 22.34 -9.35
CA ILE A 386 1.19 22.14 -7.90
C ILE A 386 2.04 21.00 -7.38
N LEU A 387 2.42 20.02 -8.20
CA LEU A 387 3.27 18.93 -7.72
C LEU A 387 4.65 19.49 -7.35
N THR A 388 5.23 20.31 -8.23
CA THR A 388 6.48 21.01 -7.94
C THR A 388 6.34 21.93 -6.72
N ALA A 389 5.22 22.67 -6.61
CA ALA A 389 4.98 23.54 -5.46
C ALA A 389 4.87 22.75 -4.15
N ALA A 390 4.11 21.65 -4.13
CA ALA A 390 3.97 20.78 -2.97
C ALA A 390 5.32 20.22 -2.50
N ILE A 391 6.15 19.75 -3.44
CA ILE A 391 7.47 19.21 -3.09
C ILE A 391 8.37 20.31 -2.54
N ARG A 392 8.32 21.54 -3.09
CA ARG A 392 9.07 22.68 -2.54
C ARG A 392 8.64 23.01 -1.12
N GLU A 393 7.33 23.14 -0.88
CA GLU A 393 6.76 23.40 0.44
C GLU A 393 7.15 22.30 1.45
N ALA A 394 7.13 21.03 1.03
CA ALA A 394 7.59 19.91 1.86
C ALA A 394 9.10 19.99 2.14
N VAL A 395 9.94 20.24 1.14
CA VAL A 395 11.39 20.39 1.33
C VAL A 395 11.71 21.58 2.25
N ASP A 396 11.00 22.69 2.09
CA ASP A 396 11.16 23.88 2.92
C ASP A 396 10.82 23.57 4.39
N ALA A 397 9.70 22.88 4.65
CA ALA A 397 9.33 22.43 6.00
C ALA A 397 10.36 21.46 6.62
N TYR A 398 10.98 20.60 5.80
CA TYR A 398 12.03 19.68 6.23
C TYR A 398 13.43 20.31 6.29
N THR A 399 13.61 21.58 5.93
CA THR A 399 14.93 22.24 5.89
C THR A 399 15.69 22.17 7.23
N PRO A 400 15.06 22.43 8.40
CA PRO A 400 15.73 22.26 9.69
C PRO A 400 16.21 20.81 9.90
N MET A 401 15.36 19.83 9.60
CA MET A 401 15.69 18.41 9.71
C MET A 401 16.87 18.03 8.79
N ILE A 402 16.80 18.40 7.51
CA ILE A 402 17.85 18.13 6.52
C ILE A 402 19.19 18.72 6.97
N ARG A 403 19.18 19.90 7.59
CA ARG A 403 20.39 20.52 8.16
C ARG A 403 21.02 19.66 9.25
N HIS A 404 20.23 19.18 10.22
CA HIS A 404 20.76 18.33 11.28
C HIS A 404 21.24 16.98 10.75
N VAL A 405 20.51 16.35 9.82
CA VAL A 405 20.95 15.08 9.21
C VAL A 405 22.27 15.28 8.45
N HIS A 406 22.39 16.34 7.64
CA HIS A 406 23.63 16.62 6.89
C HIS A 406 24.84 16.85 7.80
N GLN A 407 24.64 17.48 8.96
CA GLN A 407 25.70 17.67 9.96
C GLN A 407 26.05 16.38 10.71
N ALA A 408 25.08 15.49 10.91
CA ALA A 408 25.23 14.28 11.71
C ALA A 408 25.71 13.06 10.90
N VAL A 409 25.35 13.00 9.62
CA VAL A 409 25.47 11.80 8.77
C VAL A 409 26.16 12.12 7.45
N ASN A 410 27.00 11.20 6.96
CA ASN A 410 27.47 11.28 5.58
C ASN A 410 26.34 10.91 4.59
N LEU A 411 25.62 11.92 4.12
CA LEU A 411 24.51 11.74 3.17
C LEU A 411 24.95 11.18 1.81
N SER A 412 26.17 11.50 1.34
CA SER A 412 26.68 10.99 0.05
C SER A 412 26.94 9.48 0.09
N ASP A 413 27.44 8.98 1.22
CA ASP A 413 27.61 7.55 1.46
C ASP A 413 26.27 6.87 1.69
N THR A 414 25.34 7.52 2.41
CA THR A 414 23.98 7.00 2.63
C THR A 414 23.24 6.81 1.31
N LEU A 415 23.36 7.76 0.37
CA LEU A 415 22.76 7.63 -0.95
C LEU A 415 23.40 6.50 -1.77
N TRP A 416 24.70 6.25 -1.60
CA TRP A 416 25.39 5.13 -2.23
C TRP A 416 24.96 3.78 -1.65
N ASP A 417 24.80 3.70 -0.33
CA ASP A 417 24.30 2.51 0.35
C ASP A 417 22.87 2.17 -0.15
N PHE A 418 22.02 3.20 -0.34
CA PHE A 418 20.68 3.04 -0.92
C PHE A 418 20.69 2.60 -2.39
N GLU A 419 21.52 3.23 -3.23
CA GLU A 419 21.70 2.86 -4.64
C GLU A 419 22.08 1.37 -4.76
N ARG A 420 23.06 0.93 -3.95
CA ARG A 420 23.51 -0.48 -3.93
C ARG A 420 22.43 -1.44 -3.47
N PHE A 421 21.65 -1.08 -2.45
CA PHE A 421 20.51 -1.88 -2.01
C PHE A 421 19.48 -2.07 -3.11
N LEU A 422 19.09 -0.99 -3.80
CA LEU A 422 18.13 -1.06 -4.91
C LEU A 422 18.64 -1.93 -6.06
N THR A 423 19.91 -1.78 -6.45
CA THR A 423 20.54 -2.61 -7.49
C THR A 423 20.49 -4.09 -7.13
N ASP A 424 20.86 -4.44 -5.91
CA ASP A 424 20.83 -5.82 -5.43
C ASP A 424 19.39 -6.35 -5.32
N MET A 425 18.44 -5.53 -4.85
CA MET A 425 17.02 -5.88 -4.76
C MET A 425 16.44 -6.23 -6.12
N LEU A 426 16.67 -5.38 -7.13
CA LEU A 426 16.23 -5.62 -8.50
C LEU A 426 16.85 -6.90 -9.09
N SER A 427 18.09 -7.19 -8.73
CA SER A 427 18.78 -8.43 -9.12
C SER A 427 18.19 -9.67 -8.42
N VAL A 428 17.81 -9.57 -7.14
CA VAL A 428 17.17 -10.67 -6.40
C VAL A 428 15.75 -10.93 -6.90
N ALA A 429 14.99 -9.90 -7.28
CA ALA A 429 13.61 -10.04 -7.74
C ALA A 429 13.47 -10.76 -9.10
N LYS A 430 14.54 -10.87 -9.88
CA LYS A 430 14.53 -11.54 -11.19
C LYS A 430 14.79 -13.04 -11.06
N PRO A 431 14.10 -13.89 -11.83
CA PRO A 431 14.41 -15.33 -11.90
C PRO A 431 15.87 -15.57 -12.29
N LYS A 432 16.52 -16.56 -11.68
CA LYS A 432 17.92 -16.91 -11.96
C LYS A 432 18.02 -18.29 -12.61
N GLY A 433 18.86 -18.43 -13.64
CA GLY A 433 19.13 -19.72 -14.29
C GLY A 433 19.28 -19.58 -15.81
N SER A 434 19.51 -20.70 -16.49
CA SER A 434 19.45 -20.76 -17.96
C SER A 434 17.99 -20.66 -18.42
N LYS A 435 17.76 -20.06 -19.61
CA LYS A 435 16.42 -19.94 -20.20
C LYS A 435 15.69 -21.29 -20.18
N GLY A 436 14.48 -21.32 -19.59
CA GLY A 436 13.66 -22.53 -19.45
C GLY A 436 13.96 -23.39 -18.22
N GLN A 437 14.97 -23.06 -17.42
CA GLN A 437 15.29 -23.66 -16.12
C GLN A 437 15.46 -22.58 -15.03
N GLU A 438 14.77 -21.46 -15.20
CA GLU A 438 14.83 -20.33 -14.28
C GLU A 438 14.18 -20.71 -12.94
N LYS A 439 14.92 -20.51 -11.85
CA LYS A 439 14.42 -20.65 -10.49
C LYS A 439 13.85 -19.30 -10.04
N ALA A 440 12.58 -19.31 -9.64
CA ALA A 440 11.97 -18.15 -9.00
C ALA A 440 12.69 -17.81 -7.69
N PRO A 441 12.82 -16.51 -7.34
CA PRO A 441 13.35 -16.10 -6.05
C PRO A 441 12.54 -16.71 -4.90
N SER A 442 13.18 -16.93 -3.76
CA SER A 442 12.55 -17.38 -2.51
C SER A 442 12.59 -16.27 -1.45
N VAL A 443 11.77 -16.41 -0.40
CA VAL A 443 11.74 -15.46 0.73
C VAL A 443 13.11 -15.37 1.40
N GLU A 444 13.81 -16.50 1.54
CA GLU A 444 15.15 -16.57 2.10
C GLU A 444 16.17 -15.77 1.27
N ASP A 445 15.99 -15.66 -0.05
CA ASP A 445 16.90 -14.84 -0.88
C ASP A 445 16.71 -13.33 -0.58
N PHE A 446 15.50 -12.92 -0.19
CA PHE A 446 15.22 -11.57 0.31
C PHE A 446 15.66 -11.37 1.77
N VAL A 447 15.60 -12.39 2.62
CA VAL A 447 16.23 -12.36 3.96
C VAL A 447 17.73 -12.12 3.83
N ASP A 448 18.39 -12.88 2.95
CA ASP A 448 19.83 -12.72 2.68
C ASP A 448 20.16 -11.32 2.12
N LEU A 449 19.28 -10.75 1.29
CA LEU A 449 19.41 -9.36 0.85
C LEU A 449 19.36 -8.38 2.02
N LEU A 450 18.36 -8.48 2.90
CA LEU A 450 18.20 -7.57 4.02
C LEU A 450 19.34 -7.72 5.04
N HIS A 451 19.78 -8.94 5.36
CA HIS A 451 20.93 -9.15 6.25
C HIS A 451 22.21 -8.55 5.68
N ARG A 452 22.43 -8.57 4.36
CA ARG A 452 23.60 -7.94 3.72
C ARG A 452 23.59 -6.41 3.82
N HIS A 453 22.42 -5.79 3.87
CA HIS A 453 22.26 -4.32 3.82
C HIS A 453 21.85 -3.69 5.16
N GLN A 454 21.47 -4.46 6.17
CA GLN A 454 21.03 -3.94 7.48
C GLN A 454 22.09 -3.05 8.16
N SER A 455 23.38 -3.35 7.97
CA SER A 455 24.47 -2.56 8.57
C SER A 455 24.48 -1.12 8.07
N SER A 456 24.01 -0.86 6.84
CA SER A 456 23.85 0.49 6.30
C SER A 456 22.83 1.31 7.10
N VAL A 457 21.74 0.68 7.54
CA VAL A 457 20.71 1.32 8.39
C VAL A 457 21.26 1.59 9.78
N HIS A 458 21.92 0.60 10.40
CA HIS A 458 22.51 0.77 11.74
C HIS A 458 23.62 1.83 11.76
N LYS A 459 24.46 1.88 10.73
CA LYS A 459 25.44 2.95 10.51
C LYS A 459 24.77 4.34 10.44
N PHE A 460 23.69 4.47 9.65
CA PHE A 460 22.94 5.73 9.55
C PHE A 460 22.37 6.14 10.90
N LEU A 461 21.67 5.22 11.58
CA LEU A 461 21.03 5.47 12.87
C LEU A 461 22.07 5.85 13.94
N HIS A 462 23.21 5.15 13.99
CA HIS A 462 24.30 5.46 14.91
C HIS A 462 24.88 6.85 14.67
N GLN A 463 25.18 7.21 13.41
CA GLN A 463 25.69 8.54 13.08
C GLN A 463 24.69 9.64 13.48
N ALA A 464 23.41 9.44 13.17
CA ALA A 464 22.33 10.34 13.55
C ALA A 464 22.22 10.49 15.07
N ALA A 465 22.17 9.39 15.82
CA ALA A 465 22.03 9.37 17.28
C ALA A 465 23.24 9.96 18.01
N LYS A 466 24.45 9.60 17.56
CA LYS A 466 25.72 10.03 18.17
C LYS A 466 25.99 11.52 17.95
N ASN A 467 25.76 12.02 16.74
CA ASN A 467 26.16 13.37 16.34
C ASN A 467 25.00 14.38 16.38
N GLY A 468 23.75 13.93 16.26
CA GLY A 468 22.55 14.77 16.05
C GLY A 468 21.57 14.77 17.22
N LYS A 469 22.05 14.94 18.47
CA LYS A 469 21.22 14.81 19.70
C LYS A 469 19.93 15.63 19.69
N GLU A 470 19.97 16.87 19.21
CA GLU A 470 18.79 17.74 19.12
C GLU A 470 17.72 17.15 18.19
N MET A 471 18.12 16.80 16.97
CA MET A 471 17.24 16.15 16.00
C MET A 471 16.66 14.85 16.54
N VAL A 472 17.49 14.03 17.18
CA VAL A 472 17.08 12.76 17.78
C VAL A 472 16.04 12.98 18.89
N SER A 473 16.19 14.05 19.69
CA SER A 473 15.20 14.40 20.71
C SER A 473 13.81 14.71 20.13
N TRP A 474 13.74 15.29 18.93
CA TRP A 474 12.46 15.54 18.25
C TRP A 474 11.78 14.25 17.82
N TRP A 475 12.56 13.28 17.31
CA TRP A 475 12.06 11.96 16.91
C TRP A 475 11.69 11.11 18.13
N GLN A 476 12.44 11.22 19.23
CA GLN A 476 12.14 10.54 20.48
C GLN A 476 10.84 11.08 21.11
N ASP A 477 10.65 12.40 21.15
CA ASP A 477 9.38 13.03 21.58
C ASP A 477 8.21 12.59 20.70
N TYR A 478 8.40 12.57 19.38
CA TYR A 478 7.41 12.04 18.46
C TYR A 478 7.09 10.56 18.75
N ALA A 479 8.11 9.72 18.91
CA ALA A 479 7.93 8.29 19.19
C ALA A 479 7.14 8.06 20.47
N HIS A 480 7.46 8.79 21.56
CA HIS A 480 6.69 8.74 22.81
C HIS A 480 5.23 9.13 22.62
N LYS A 481 4.98 10.23 21.90
CA LYS A 481 3.61 10.67 21.60
C LYS A 481 2.87 9.68 20.71
N ALA A 482 3.54 9.07 19.74
CA ALA A 482 2.95 8.09 18.84
C ALA A 482 2.57 6.82 19.60
N VAL A 483 3.47 6.23 20.40
CA VAL A 483 3.16 5.00 21.13
C VAL A 483 2.10 5.20 22.22
N ALA A 484 2.03 6.40 22.81
CA ALA A 484 0.99 6.75 23.78
C ALA A 484 -0.43 6.78 23.17
N GLN A 485 -0.57 6.90 21.85
CA GLN A 485 -1.89 6.80 21.17
C GLN A 485 -2.49 5.39 21.23
N PHE A 486 -1.69 4.36 21.55
CA PHE A 486 -2.14 2.98 21.68
C PHE A 486 -2.54 2.59 23.10
N ARG A 487 -2.30 3.45 24.11
CA ARG A 487 -2.63 3.13 25.51
C ARG A 487 -4.14 3.22 25.72
N CYS A 488 -4.71 2.23 26.41
CA CYS A 488 -6.14 2.21 26.72
C CYS A 488 -6.45 2.66 28.16
N ASP A 489 -5.43 2.79 29.01
CA ASP A 489 -5.52 3.11 30.45
C ASP A 489 -5.14 4.56 30.77
N GLU A 490 -4.72 5.33 29.76
CA GLU A 490 -4.29 6.73 29.87
C GLU A 490 -4.99 7.61 28.84
N THR A 491 -5.13 8.90 29.13
CA THR A 491 -5.62 9.87 28.14
C THR A 491 -4.62 9.99 27.00
N PRO A 492 -5.02 9.76 25.74
CA PRO A 492 -4.11 9.82 24.61
C PRO A 492 -3.60 11.26 24.38
N PRO A 493 -2.41 11.45 23.79
CA PRO A 493 -1.93 12.79 23.44
C PRO A 493 -2.87 13.51 22.48
N SER A 494 -3.07 14.82 22.69
CA SER A 494 -3.97 15.65 21.88
C SER A 494 -3.64 15.61 20.38
N SER A 495 -4.68 15.38 19.57
CA SER A 495 -4.61 15.38 18.11
C SER A 495 -5.88 15.98 17.50
N ALA A 496 -5.85 16.25 16.19
CA ALA A 496 -7.03 16.71 15.43
C ALA A 496 -7.88 15.52 14.93
N SER A 497 -7.79 14.37 15.61
CA SER A 497 -8.54 13.16 15.27
C SER A 497 -10.05 13.41 15.43
N VAL A 498 -10.83 12.98 14.44
CA VAL A 498 -12.30 12.97 14.50
C VAL A 498 -12.82 11.82 15.36
N VAL A 499 -12.02 10.76 15.53
CA VAL A 499 -12.31 9.70 16.50
C VAL A 499 -11.94 10.20 17.88
N SER A 500 -12.93 10.23 18.78
CA SER A 500 -12.77 10.76 20.13
C SER A 500 -11.90 9.88 21.02
N ASP A 501 -11.32 10.48 22.05
CA ASP A 501 -10.46 9.77 23.01
C ASP A 501 -11.24 8.64 23.72
N LYS A 502 -12.53 8.86 24.00
CA LYS A 502 -13.42 7.84 24.56
C LYS A 502 -13.49 6.61 23.66
N MET A 503 -13.59 6.79 22.35
CA MET A 503 -13.62 5.67 21.41
C MET A 503 -12.32 4.89 21.36
N THR A 504 -11.17 5.57 21.48
CA THR A 504 -9.84 4.95 21.54
C THR A 504 -9.54 4.23 22.85
N MET A 505 -10.18 4.65 23.95
CA MET A 505 -10.02 4.05 25.29
C MET A 505 -11.07 2.97 25.58
N GLY A 506 -11.36 2.10 24.60
CA GLY A 506 -12.33 1.00 24.74
C GLY A 506 -13.80 1.37 24.49
N GLY A 507 -14.10 2.64 24.21
CA GLY A 507 -15.44 3.09 23.84
C GLY A 507 -15.95 2.44 22.55
N ALA A 508 -15.07 2.17 21.58
CA ALA A 508 -15.46 1.49 20.33
C ALA A 508 -16.05 0.09 20.59
N LYS A 509 -15.42 -0.70 21.47
CA LYS A 509 -15.96 -2.01 21.87
C LYS A 509 -17.28 -1.83 22.62
N THR A 510 -17.35 -0.90 23.56
CA THR A 510 -18.57 -0.63 24.34
C THR A 510 -19.75 -0.28 23.43
N ALA A 511 -19.56 0.63 22.47
CA ALA A 511 -20.57 1.01 21.50
C ALA A 511 -21.04 -0.20 20.67
N MET A 512 -20.12 -1.07 20.24
CA MET A 512 -20.49 -2.26 19.47
C MET A 512 -21.22 -3.32 20.30
N HIS A 513 -20.96 -3.43 21.61
CA HIS A 513 -21.78 -4.26 22.50
C HIS A 513 -23.21 -3.72 22.60
N GLU A 514 -23.38 -2.40 22.71
CA GLU A 514 -24.70 -1.76 22.77
C GLU A 514 -25.48 -1.96 21.46
N GLU A 515 -24.84 -1.81 20.31
CA GLU A 515 -25.46 -2.04 19.00
C GLU A 515 -25.80 -3.52 18.78
N PHE A 516 -24.92 -4.44 19.18
CA PHE A 516 -25.20 -5.87 19.14
C PHE A 516 -26.41 -6.25 20.01
N ALA A 517 -26.52 -5.66 21.21
CA ALA A 517 -27.63 -5.95 22.12
C ALA A 517 -29.00 -5.50 21.57
N LYS A 518 -29.04 -4.55 20.62
CA LYS A 518 -30.27 -4.10 19.95
C LYS A 518 -30.75 -5.05 18.85
N LEU A 519 -29.91 -5.98 18.40
CA LEU A 519 -30.26 -6.94 17.36
C LEU A 519 -31.30 -7.95 17.84
N SER A 520 -32.04 -8.54 16.89
CA SER A 520 -32.94 -9.67 17.19
C SER A 520 -32.16 -10.88 17.70
N GLN A 521 -32.80 -11.78 18.46
CA GLN A 521 -32.12 -12.99 18.95
C GLN A 521 -31.57 -13.86 17.82
N ASP A 522 -32.28 -13.92 16.68
CA ASP A 522 -31.84 -14.65 15.49
C ASP A 522 -30.61 -13.99 14.87
N ASP A 523 -30.61 -12.66 14.71
CA ASP A 523 -29.45 -11.91 14.21
C ASP A 523 -28.24 -12.03 15.15
N GLN A 524 -28.44 -11.93 16.48
CA GLN A 524 -27.38 -12.12 17.47
C GLN A 524 -26.73 -13.49 17.35
N LYS A 525 -27.53 -14.54 17.14
CA LYS A 525 -27.04 -15.91 16.94
C LYS A 525 -26.21 -16.04 15.67
N VAL A 526 -26.68 -15.46 14.56
CA VAL A 526 -25.96 -15.49 13.28
C VAL A 526 -24.62 -14.73 13.38
N VAL A 527 -24.63 -13.53 13.96
CA VAL A 527 -23.41 -12.74 14.17
C VAL A 527 -22.43 -13.51 15.04
N LYS A 528 -22.85 -14.10 16.17
CA LYS A 528 -21.97 -14.93 17.02
C LYS A 528 -21.34 -16.10 16.26
N GLN A 529 -22.08 -16.75 15.36
CA GLN A 529 -21.55 -17.83 14.52
C GLN A 529 -20.50 -17.33 13.51
N GLU A 530 -20.76 -16.21 12.85
CA GLU A 530 -19.80 -15.57 11.93
C GLU A 530 -18.52 -15.13 12.66
N LEU A 531 -18.66 -14.54 13.85
CA LEU A 531 -17.53 -14.11 14.69
C LEU A 531 -16.68 -15.28 15.18
N GLU A 532 -17.29 -16.41 15.53
CA GLU A 532 -16.56 -17.62 15.93
C GLU A 532 -15.76 -18.20 14.76
N ALA A 533 -16.38 -18.28 13.57
CA ALA A 533 -15.69 -18.70 12.36
C ALA A 533 -14.53 -17.75 12.03
N HIS A 534 -14.73 -16.44 12.19
CA HIS A 534 -13.71 -15.42 11.96
C HIS A 534 -12.55 -15.52 12.95
N ARG A 535 -12.85 -15.72 14.24
CA ARG A 535 -11.82 -15.97 15.26
C ARG A 535 -10.94 -17.16 14.88
N LYS A 536 -11.57 -18.28 14.51
CA LYS A 536 -10.84 -19.47 14.05
C LYS A 536 -9.94 -19.16 12.84
N TYR A 537 -10.45 -18.37 11.89
CA TYR A 537 -9.66 -17.94 10.73
C TYR A 537 -8.44 -17.11 11.14
N VAL A 538 -8.61 -16.15 12.07
CA VAL A 538 -7.51 -15.33 12.59
C VAL A 538 -6.45 -16.21 13.27
N ASP A 539 -6.86 -17.18 14.08
CA ASP A 539 -5.94 -18.15 14.70
C ASP A 539 -5.20 -18.96 13.63
N ASP A 540 -5.90 -19.50 12.65
CA ASP A 540 -5.33 -20.31 11.57
C ASP A 540 -4.26 -19.53 10.77
N ILE A 541 -4.51 -18.25 10.43
CA ILE A 541 -3.54 -17.43 9.69
C ILE A 541 -2.32 -17.06 10.55
N HIS A 542 -2.50 -16.86 11.85
CA HIS A 542 -1.37 -16.61 12.77
C HIS A 542 -0.52 -17.87 12.97
N THR A 543 -1.14 -19.03 13.13
CA THR A 543 -0.43 -20.32 13.19
C THR A 543 0.34 -20.59 11.90
N ALA A 544 -0.30 -20.42 10.74
CA ALA A 544 0.38 -20.58 9.46
C ALA A 544 1.55 -19.61 9.29
N SER A 545 1.39 -18.36 9.72
CA SER A 545 2.47 -17.37 9.73
C SER A 545 3.63 -17.82 10.62
N ALA A 546 3.36 -18.29 11.84
CA ALA A 546 4.38 -18.77 12.76
C ALA A 546 5.15 -19.98 12.19
N THR A 547 4.45 -20.93 11.56
CA THR A 547 5.08 -22.07 10.86
C THR A 547 6.01 -21.60 9.75
N ARG A 548 5.61 -20.58 8.97
CA ARG A 548 6.45 -20.02 7.91
C ARG A 548 7.66 -19.25 8.44
N ILE A 549 7.52 -18.51 9.55
CA ILE A 549 8.67 -17.87 10.22
C ILE A 549 9.69 -18.93 10.60
N LYS A 550 9.24 -20.02 11.23
CA LYS A 550 10.10 -21.15 11.57
C LYS A 550 10.80 -21.75 10.36
N ALA A 551 10.05 -22.01 9.28
CA ALA A 551 10.58 -22.57 8.04
C ALA A 551 11.66 -21.67 7.40
N VAL A 552 11.49 -20.35 7.45
CA VAL A 552 12.44 -19.34 6.92
C VAL A 552 13.69 -19.25 7.80
N ILE A 553 13.54 -19.22 9.13
CA ILE A 553 14.67 -19.20 10.08
C ILE A 553 15.50 -20.49 9.96
N GLU A 554 14.84 -21.64 9.85
CA GLU A 554 15.48 -22.95 9.62
C GLU A 554 15.99 -23.12 8.17
N ARG A 555 15.75 -22.13 7.29
CA ARG A 555 16.16 -22.09 5.88
C ARG A 555 15.73 -23.31 5.06
N THR A 556 14.55 -23.84 5.36
CA THR A 556 14.03 -25.04 4.70
C THR A 556 13.69 -24.82 3.22
N ARG A 557 13.51 -23.56 2.78
CA ARG A 557 13.03 -23.20 1.43
C ARG A 557 11.75 -23.95 1.02
N SER A 558 10.97 -24.37 2.01
CA SER A 558 9.79 -25.22 1.84
C SER A 558 8.52 -24.41 1.60
N SER A 559 8.52 -23.13 1.97
CA SER A 559 7.35 -22.27 1.84
C SER A 559 7.39 -21.52 0.51
N PRO A 560 6.35 -21.65 -0.33
CA PRO A 560 6.32 -20.94 -1.60
C PRO A 560 5.98 -19.44 -1.47
N PHE A 561 5.62 -18.96 -0.27
CA PHE A 561 5.43 -17.55 0.07
C PHE A 561 5.85 -17.25 1.50
N GLY A 562 5.99 -15.97 1.85
CA GLY A 562 6.53 -15.55 3.14
C GLY A 562 5.56 -15.66 4.32
N PRO A 563 6.07 -15.57 5.56
CA PRO A 563 5.25 -15.33 6.75
C PRO A 563 4.54 -13.97 6.74
N GLY A 564 3.61 -13.81 7.69
CA GLY A 564 2.82 -12.62 7.92
C GLY A 564 1.32 -12.90 7.77
N ALA A 565 0.54 -12.73 8.84
CA ALA A 565 -0.93 -12.80 8.77
C ALA A 565 -1.51 -11.75 7.81
N PHE A 566 -0.83 -10.60 7.65
CA PHE A 566 -1.19 -9.57 6.67
C PHE A 566 -1.18 -10.08 5.23
N LEU A 567 -0.32 -11.05 4.87
CA LEU A 567 -0.29 -11.62 3.51
C LEU A 567 -1.57 -12.40 3.20
N ALA A 568 -2.11 -13.13 4.18
CA ALA A 568 -3.36 -13.85 4.00
C ALA A 568 -4.53 -12.89 3.77
N ARG A 569 -4.59 -11.79 4.54
CA ARG A 569 -5.59 -10.73 4.36
C ARG A 569 -5.43 -9.99 3.03
N TRP A 570 -4.19 -9.67 2.65
CA TRP A 570 -3.91 -9.05 1.37
C TRP A 570 -4.34 -9.96 0.20
N GLN A 571 -3.95 -11.24 0.22
CA GLN A 571 -4.35 -12.20 -0.80
C GLN A 571 -5.88 -12.35 -0.86
N GLN A 572 -6.58 -12.34 0.27
CA GLN A 572 -8.04 -12.38 0.31
C GLN A 572 -8.66 -11.15 -0.37
N LEU A 573 -8.18 -9.94 -0.09
CA LEU A 573 -8.67 -8.71 -0.73
C LEU A 573 -8.45 -8.74 -2.26
N LEU A 574 -7.31 -9.28 -2.71
CA LEU A 574 -7.05 -9.52 -4.13
C LEU A 574 -8.01 -10.56 -4.71
N ASP A 575 -8.14 -11.71 -4.04
CA ASP A 575 -8.96 -12.83 -4.48
C ASP A 575 -10.45 -12.50 -4.56
N ASN A 576 -10.93 -11.59 -3.69
CA ASN A 576 -12.31 -11.10 -3.64
C ASN A 576 -12.58 -9.93 -4.59
N THR A 577 -11.55 -9.38 -5.25
CA THR A 577 -11.76 -8.28 -6.21
C THR A 577 -12.60 -8.76 -7.38
N VAL A 578 -13.72 -8.09 -7.61
CA VAL A 578 -14.70 -8.44 -8.65
C VAL A 578 -14.17 -8.05 -10.05
N VAL A 579 -14.38 -8.93 -11.03
CA VAL A 579 -13.91 -8.78 -12.41
C VAL A 579 -15.04 -9.14 -13.39
N THR A 580 -15.13 -8.42 -14.51
CA THR A 580 -16.11 -8.71 -15.59
C THR A 580 -16.14 -10.20 -15.98
N PRO A 581 -17.32 -10.77 -16.32
CA PRO A 581 -17.41 -12.06 -17.00
C PRO A 581 -16.45 -12.18 -18.20
N ALA A 582 -15.97 -13.41 -18.46
CA ALA A 582 -15.05 -13.68 -19.57
C ALA A 582 -15.77 -13.76 -20.92
N THR A 583 -16.96 -14.36 -20.93
CA THR A 583 -17.79 -14.56 -22.13
C THR A 583 -18.91 -13.52 -22.20
N PHE A 584 -19.54 -13.39 -23.37
CA PHE A 584 -20.65 -12.46 -23.60
C PHE A 584 -21.71 -12.53 -22.48
N GLN A 585 -22.16 -13.75 -22.17
CA GLN A 585 -22.99 -14.09 -21.02
C GLN A 585 -22.22 -15.10 -20.17
N GLY A 586 -22.08 -14.85 -18.88
CA GLY A 586 -21.36 -15.72 -17.95
C GLY A 586 -21.28 -15.14 -16.54
N PRO A 587 -20.91 -15.95 -15.55
CA PRO A 587 -20.82 -15.48 -14.18
C PRO A 587 -19.73 -14.40 -14.04
N VAL A 588 -19.98 -13.47 -13.13
CA VAL A 588 -18.98 -12.52 -12.65
C VAL A 588 -17.76 -13.31 -12.13
N ARG A 589 -16.56 -12.82 -12.48
CA ARG A 589 -15.28 -13.41 -12.07
C ARG A 589 -14.71 -12.67 -10.88
N TYR A 590 -13.65 -13.23 -10.31
CA TYR A 590 -12.94 -12.66 -9.18
C TYR A 590 -11.43 -12.75 -9.39
N GLY A 591 -10.63 -11.97 -8.66
CA GLY A 591 -9.16 -12.06 -8.69
C GLY A 591 -8.62 -13.47 -8.43
N SER A 592 -9.37 -14.29 -7.68
CA SER A 592 -9.10 -15.71 -7.44
C SER A 592 -9.27 -16.62 -8.66
N THR A 593 -10.02 -16.18 -9.67
CA THR A 593 -10.36 -16.98 -10.86
C THR A 593 -9.13 -17.28 -11.69
N GLN A 594 -8.96 -18.54 -12.12
CA GLN A 594 -7.75 -19.00 -12.82
C GLN A 594 -7.46 -18.21 -14.10
N SER A 595 -8.49 -17.85 -14.88
CA SER A 595 -8.32 -17.03 -16.09
C SER A 595 -7.83 -15.62 -15.79
N VAL A 596 -8.28 -15.02 -14.68
CA VAL A 596 -7.78 -13.71 -14.20
C VAL A 596 -6.31 -13.82 -13.78
N LYS A 597 -5.98 -14.85 -12.97
CA LYS A 597 -4.59 -15.13 -12.55
C LYS A 597 -3.64 -15.45 -13.71
N ALA A 598 -4.14 -16.00 -14.81
CA ALA A 598 -3.34 -16.25 -16.01
C ALA A 598 -3.08 -14.94 -16.76
N GLU A 599 -4.12 -14.14 -17.02
CA GLU A 599 -3.96 -12.87 -17.74
C GLU A 599 -3.08 -11.87 -16.98
N ASN A 600 -3.20 -11.82 -15.65
CA ASN A 600 -2.36 -10.96 -14.81
C ASN A 600 -0.85 -11.25 -14.91
N ARG A 601 -0.42 -12.45 -15.34
CA ARG A 601 1.02 -12.76 -15.48
C ARG A 601 1.66 -12.13 -16.71
N LYS A 602 0.85 -11.56 -17.61
CA LYS A 602 1.33 -10.90 -18.82
C LYS A 602 1.69 -9.45 -18.50
N ASP A 603 2.88 -9.00 -18.88
CA ASP A 603 3.27 -7.59 -18.75
C ASP A 603 2.65 -6.75 -19.89
N VAL A 604 2.99 -5.46 -19.96
CA VAL A 604 2.48 -4.50 -20.96
C VAL A 604 2.72 -4.92 -22.41
N ASP A 605 3.70 -5.78 -22.67
CA ASP A 605 3.99 -6.37 -23.97
C ASP A 605 3.12 -7.59 -24.32
N GLY A 606 2.31 -8.08 -23.36
CA GLY A 606 1.46 -9.26 -23.48
C GLY A 606 2.19 -10.59 -23.27
N ILE A 607 3.45 -10.57 -22.84
CA ILE A 607 4.27 -11.76 -22.61
C ILE A 607 4.25 -12.11 -21.12
N GLU A 608 4.14 -13.40 -20.81
CA GLU A 608 4.29 -13.88 -19.44
C GLU A 608 5.76 -13.77 -19.00
N HIS A 609 6.02 -12.95 -17.98
CA HIS A 609 7.34 -12.79 -17.38
C HIS A 609 7.27 -13.24 -15.92
N GLY A 610 7.56 -14.50 -15.61
CA GLY A 610 7.57 -14.97 -14.22
C GLY A 610 7.44 -16.48 -14.02
N GLY A 611 7.67 -16.90 -12.77
CA GLY A 611 7.54 -18.30 -12.35
C GLY A 611 6.07 -18.75 -12.17
N ASN A 612 5.86 -20.06 -12.13
CA ASN A 612 4.54 -20.67 -11.94
C ASN A 612 3.84 -20.13 -10.70
N ALA A 613 2.51 -19.94 -10.78
CA ALA A 613 1.69 -19.67 -9.62
C ALA A 613 1.94 -20.71 -8.53
N VAL A 614 2.13 -20.23 -7.32
CA VAL A 614 2.17 -21.06 -6.13
C VAL A 614 0.83 -21.77 -6.01
N ASN A 615 0.83 -23.09 -6.18
CA ASN A 615 -0.32 -23.96 -5.94
C ASN A 615 -0.51 -24.18 -4.43
N ASP A 616 -0.78 -23.12 -3.68
CA ASP A 616 -1.30 -23.26 -2.33
C ASP A 616 -2.68 -22.62 -2.24
N LYS A 617 -3.59 -23.29 -1.54
CA LYS A 617 -4.93 -22.76 -1.30
C LYS A 617 -4.80 -21.80 -0.12
N PRO A 618 -4.99 -20.48 -0.30
CA PRO A 618 -5.00 -19.58 0.84
C PRO A 618 -6.06 -20.05 1.84
N ILE A 619 -5.78 -19.86 3.13
CA ILE A 619 -6.76 -20.12 4.18
C ILE A 619 -7.97 -19.22 3.88
N ALA A 620 -9.09 -19.85 3.56
CA ALA A 620 -10.28 -19.13 3.14
C ALA A 620 -10.89 -18.39 4.34
N ALA A 621 -11.07 -17.09 4.18
CA ALA A 621 -11.79 -16.31 5.17
C ALA A 621 -13.28 -16.71 5.19
N PRO A 622 -13.91 -16.73 6.37
CA PRO A 622 -15.33 -17.00 6.48
C PRO A 622 -16.14 -15.83 5.91
N LYS A 623 -17.40 -16.11 5.56
CA LYS A 623 -18.35 -15.07 5.24
C LYS A 623 -18.80 -14.39 6.52
N VAL A 624 -18.79 -13.06 6.51
CA VAL A 624 -19.21 -12.19 7.62
C VAL A 624 -20.29 -11.20 7.15
N ASP A 625 -21.04 -11.59 6.11
CA ASP A 625 -21.96 -10.72 5.38
C ASP A 625 -23.07 -10.17 6.28
N ASN A 626 -23.57 -10.98 7.24
CA ASN A 626 -24.61 -10.52 8.16
C ASN A 626 -24.05 -9.55 9.19
N THR A 627 -22.87 -9.85 9.74
CA THR A 627 -22.15 -8.97 10.68
C THR A 627 -21.94 -7.59 10.05
N LEU A 628 -21.45 -7.54 8.81
CA LEU A 628 -21.25 -6.28 8.08
C LEU A 628 -22.57 -5.56 7.81
N ARG A 629 -23.59 -6.28 7.31
CA ARG A 629 -24.92 -5.71 7.02
C ARG A 629 -25.57 -5.09 8.26
N LEU A 630 -25.37 -5.70 9.44
CA LEU A 630 -26.05 -5.31 10.67
C LEU A 630 -25.30 -4.27 11.49
N LEU A 631 -23.95 -4.23 11.42
CA LEU A 631 -23.13 -3.45 12.36
C LEU A 631 -22.12 -2.50 11.71
N ALA A 632 -21.81 -2.59 10.41
CA ALA A 632 -20.77 -1.74 9.79
C ALA A 632 -21.14 -0.25 9.79
N ALA A 633 -22.38 0.09 9.45
CA ALA A 633 -22.83 1.48 9.42
C ALA A 633 -22.88 2.10 10.84
N GLN A 634 -23.26 1.29 11.83
CA GLN A 634 -23.30 1.68 13.24
C GLN A 634 -21.88 1.86 13.77
N PHE A 635 -20.94 1.01 13.38
CA PHE A 635 -19.53 1.16 13.72
C PHE A 635 -18.97 2.49 13.22
N ARG A 636 -19.15 2.82 11.93
CA ARG A 636 -18.76 4.11 11.36
C ARG A 636 -19.39 5.28 12.11
N THR A 637 -20.70 5.20 12.38
CA THR A 637 -21.44 6.23 13.11
C THR A 637 -20.85 6.44 14.51
N ALA A 638 -20.57 5.35 15.21
CA ALA A 638 -19.98 5.38 16.54
C ALA A 638 -18.59 6.05 16.51
N LEU A 639 -17.73 5.70 15.55
CA LEU A 639 -16.40 6.31 15.44
C LEU A 639 -16.43 7.83 15.29
N VAL A 640 -17.47 8.39 14.67
CA VAL A 640 -17.57 9.83 14.39
C VAL A 640 -18.36 10.60 15.46
N GLN A 641 -19.32 9.96 16.13
CA GLN A 641 -20.19 10.61 17.11
C GLN A 641 -19.79 10.36 18.58
N GLY A 642 -18.88 9.42 18.82
CA GLY A 642 -18.62 8.78 20.12
C GLY A 642 -17.90 9.61 21.17
#